data_AF-A0A9W8EL19-F1
#
_entry.id   AF-A0A9W8EL19-F1
#
_cell.length_a   1.000
_cell.length_b   1.000
_cell.length_c   1.000
_cell.angle_alpha   90.00
_cell.angle_beta   90.00
_cell.angle_gamma   90.00
#
_symmetry.space_group_name_H-M   'P 1'
#
loop_
_entity.id
_entity.type
_entity.pdbx_description
1 polymer ?
#
loop_
_entity_poly.entity_id
_entity_poly.type
_entity_poly.pdbx_seq_one_letter_code
_entity_poly.pdbx_strand_id
1 'polypeptide(L)'
;MSRKKDEDSDELGALMNLDHSVVLQEARVFNETPVRPRHSRLLLAKILFLLYRGDTMSTAEATNLFFSITKLFQCTDMSLRQMVYLTIRELSTISEDVIMVTSSLMKDMQPNSEITYRANAMRALCKIIEPSMLPGIERFLKSAIVEKTPSIASAALVSSLHLFGEAKDVVRRWGNEVSEALGGKAVAQGSSFFGGSASQRQVASTSNIVQYHALGLLYAIRQHDRVAVLKLVQSLSGQGGRGGGWMGGGGGGGSALRSNAAQVMLVRYAVRVMENDPGLTAQLHALLEEWLKHRSDMVSLEAARAVCQLGSATGGQVAAAVGALQVFLSSPRAAVRFAAIRTLNALARTQAAAVAPCNVDMEGLITDSNRSVATFAITTLLKTGNEASVERLMKQMQGFMSEISDEFKIVVAEAVRSLCAKFPSKHGLFLGFLAGVLRDEGGFEFKRAAIEAVMDLARQGGESREAALAQLCEFIEDCEFSKLSVRVLHFLGDEGPATARPSVYIRHIYNRVVLENAVVRAAAVSALAKFGAAPRADAALQRSVRVLLTRCLDDRDDEVRDRAAWALRMTAADATRAKYVRDDSTFSLPVLERRLVEYCADAGAAARGRFSFGAVPRVSRAQEADARQRERLDAMDAVLTGSAVSAGPAAPATASAAAAAAEPATFSAAAPLYAAQLAAIPALAALGAQPLVSSARAVALTEAETEYVVRCVKHVYEHHVVFQFDVTNTIAEQVLEQVEVAMEPADDDAAAALRPVVAVPIPELRFDAPASAYVAFERVDPAVVPVAAFACTLRFVVKECDPATGAPEDGDDGFEDEYSLEPADVGAADFMEPAYLPDAAAGLWDALGADSEAVETFALASFDSIEDCLARVCELLAMSPADPAALKPRSKAAHQAVFTGKWLGRARTVARTRMTYQKGSGVTMELAVRSEDADASEAVVGAIA
;
A
#
# COMPACT_ATOMS: atom_id res chain seq x y z
N MET A 1 -30.31 60.04 27.41
CA MET A 1 -30.88 59.58 26.12
C MET A 1 -30.03 58.45 25.58
N SER A 2 -30.47 57.21 25.81
CA SER A 2 -29.86 56.00 25.26
C SER A 2 -30.83 55.44 24.22
N ARG A 3 -30.37 55.29 22.98
CA ARG A 3 -30.96 54.41 21.98
C ARG A 3 -29.93 54.05 20.91
N LYS A 4 -29.99 52.76 20.54
CA LYS A 4 -29.37 52.05 19.40
C LYS A 4 -27.97 51.47 19.59
N LYS A 5 -27.93 50.24 20.11
CA LYS A 5 -26.93 49.23 19.76
C LYS A 5 -27.43 47.77 19.87
N ASP A 6 -28.74 47.52 19.70
CA ASP A 6 -29.36 46.18 19.84
C ASP A 6 -30.32 45.83 18.67
N GLU A 7 -29.90 45.99 17.41
CA GLU A 7 -30.71 45.49 16.26
C GLU A 7 -30.04 44.32 15.50
N ASP A 8 -28.74 44.08 15.66
CA ASP A 8 -28.03 43.11 14.81
C ASP A 8 -28.06 41.64 15.32
N SER A 9 -28.42 41.38 16.58
CA SER A 9 -28.48 40.00 17.13
C SER A 9 -29.80 39.28 16.87
N ASP A 10 -30.86 40.02 16.51
CA ASP A 10 -32.22 39.47 16.35
C ASP A 10 -32.50 39.00 14.91
N GLU A 11 -31.71 39.48 13.93
CA GLU A 11 -31.90 39.13 12.51
C GLU A 11 -31.54 37.66 12.20
N LEU A 12 -30.52 37.10 12.85
CA LEU A 12 -30.13 35.70 12.64
C LEU A 12 -31.14 34.72 13.26
N GLY A 13 -31.72 35.08 14.42
CA GLY A 13 -32.79 34.33 15.06
C GLY A 13 -34.09 34.36 14.26
N ALA A 14 -34.40 35.51 13.63
CA ALA A 14 -35.54 35.65 12.72
C ALA A 14 -35.38 34.81 11.44
N LEU A 15 -34.15 34.66 10.91
CA LEU A 15 -33.86 33.80 9.75
C LEU A 15 -33.98 32.30 10.10
N MET A 16 -33.57 31.87 11.31
CA MET A 16 -33.70 30.47 11.75
C MET A 16 -35.15 30.03 11.98
N ASN A 17 -36.04 30.97 12.28
CA ASN A 17 -37.47 30.75 12.53
C ASN A 17 -38.35 30.96 11.28
N LEU A 18 -37.77 31.03 10.08
CA LEU A 18 -38.54 31.14 8.84
C LEU A 18 -39.36 29.88 8.59
N ASP A 19 -40.66 30.06 8.37
CA ASP A 19 -41.58 29.01 7.94
C ASP A 19 -41.63 28.92 6.42
N HIS A 20 -41.35 27.73 5.89
CA HIS A 20 -41.38 27.39 4.47
C HIS A 20 -42.69 27.83 3.78
N SER A 21 -43.83 27.60 4.44
CA SER A 21 -45.15 27.90 3.88
C SER A 21 -45.41 29.41 3.76
N VAL A 22 -44.95 30.18 4.76
CA VAL A 22 -45.10 31.64 4.82
C VAL A 22 -44.24 32.30 3.75
N VAL A 23 -42.98 31.87 3.59
CA VAL A 23 -42.08 32.42 2.57
C VAL A 23 -42.59 32.14 1.15
N LEU A 24 -43.16 30.95 0.91
CA LEU A 24 -43.81 30.62 -0.36
C LEU A 24 -45.06 31.47 -0.64
N GLN A 25 -45.84 31.79 0.40
CA GLN A 25 -46.98 32.68 0.26
C GLN A 25 -46.55 34.13 -0.03
N GLU A 26 -45.50 34.62 0.64
CA GLU A 26 -44.89 35.93 0.39
C GLU A 26 -44.30 36.03 -1.03
N ALA A 27 -43.81 34.91 -1.61
CA ALA A 27 -43.26 34.87 -2.96
C ALA A 27 -44.29 35.22 -4.06
N ARG A 28 -45.59 35.26 -3.76
CA ARG A 28 -46.62 35.75 -4.69
C ARG A 28 -46.41 37.20 -5.12
N VAL A 29 -45.67 38.00 -4.33
CA VAL A 29 -45.30 39.38 -4.65
C VAL A 29 -44.48 39.46 -5.96
N PHE A 30 -43.83 38.39 -6.40
CA PHE A 30 -43.13 38.35 -7.69
C PHE A 30 -44.07 38.53 -8.90
N ASN A 31 -45.38 38.30 -8.73
CA ASN A 31 -46.40 38.47 -9.77
C ASN A 31 -47.02 39.88 -9.78
N GLU A 32 -46.72 40.73 -8.81
CA GLU A 32 -47.26 42.09 -8.74
C GLU A 32 -46.59 43.02 -9.75
N THR A 33 -47.38 43.92 -10.34
CA THR A 33 -46.89 45.00 -11.21
C THR A 33 -47.26 46.35 -10.58
N PRO A 34 -46.30 47.25 -10.26
CA PRO A 34 -44.86 47.18 -10.51
C PRO A 34 -44.08 46.34 -9.48
N VAL A 35 -43.04 45.64 -9.94
CA VAL A 35 -42.13 44.84 -9.10
C VAL A 35 -41.33 45.74 -8.15
N ARG A 36 -41.21 45.34 -6.87
CA ARG A 36 -40.44 46.07 -5.83
C ARG A 36 -39.06 45.43 -5.59
N PRO A 37 -37.95 45.99 -6.14
CA PRO A 37 -36.68 45.26 -6.22
C PRO A 37 -36.05 44.91 -4.88
N ARG A 38 -36.10 45.82 -3.89
CA ARG A 38 -35.54 45.57 -2.55
C ARG A 38 -36.28 44.46 -1.80
N HIS A 39 -37.61 44.45 -1.89
CA HIS A 39 -38.43 43.45 -1.22
C HIS A 39 -38.28 42.08 -1.90
N SER A 40 -38.31 42.03 -3.23
CA SER A 40 -38.09 40.80 -3.98
C SER A 40 -36.71 40.20 -3.72
N ARG A 41 -35.65 41.01 -3.57
CA ARG A 41 -34.31 40.53 -3.18
C ARG A 41 -34.29 39.86 -1.80
N LEU A 42 -34.96 40.45 -0.82
CA LEU A 42 -35.05 39.89 0.53
C LEU A 42 -35.77 38.53 0.52
N LEU A 43 -36.88 38.44 -0.23
CA LEU A 43 -37.63 37.19 -0.39
C LEU A 43 -36.81 36.11 -1.11
N LEU A 44 -36.09 36.45 -2.19
CA LEU A 44 -35.18 35.51 -2.85
C LEU A 44 -34.07 35.02 -1.91
N ALA A 45 -33.55 35.89 -1.03
CA ALA A 45 -32.58 35.50 -0.03
C ALA A 45 -33.16 34.53 1.02
N LYS A 46 -34.40 34.76 1.49
CA LYS A 46 -35.12 33.83 2.38
C LYS A 46 -35.32 32.45 1.71
N ILE A 47 -35.73 32.43 0.44
CA ILE A 47 -35.91 31.18 -0.33
C ILE A 47 -34.59 30.41 -0.44
N LEU A 48 -33.50 31.08 -0.81
CA LEU A 48 -32.17 30.45 -0.87
C LEU A 48 -31.70 29.94 0.50
N PHE A 49 -32.00 30.67 1.59
CA PHE A 49 -31.68 30.23 2.94
C PHE A 49 -32.41 28.93 3.31
N LEU A 50 -33.70 28.80 2.98
CA LEU A 50 -34.47 27.57 3.20
C LEU A 50 -33.87 26.39 2.40
N LEU A 51 -33.50 26.62 1.14
CA LEU A 51 -32.86 25.59 0.31
C LEU A 51 -31.50 25.14 0.88
N TYR A 52 -30.65 26.06 1.34
CA TYR A 52 -29.34 25.71 1.93
C TYR A 52 -29.45 25.13 3.34
N ARG A 53 -30.55 25.38 4.07
CA ARG A 53 -30.88 24.70 5.33
C ARG A 53 -31.21 23.22 5.11
N GLY A 54 -31.61 22.84 3.90
CA GLY A 54 -32.01 21.47 3.55
C GLY A 54 -33.51 21.24 3.54
N ASP A 55 -34.34 22.30 3.58
CA ASP A 55 -35.79 22.17 3.45
C ASP A 55 -36.13 21.72 2.02
N THR A 56 -36.98 20.70 1.89
CA THR A 56 -37.34 20.11 0.60
C THR A 56 -38.61 20.77 0.04
N MET A 57 -38.57 21.18 -1.22
CA MET A 57 -39.73 21.70 -1.95
C MET A 57 -40.27 20.61 -2.88
N SER A 58 -41.59 20.51 -3.03
CA SER A 58 -42.15 19.64 -4.05
C SER A 58 -41.85 20.17 -5.46
N THR A 59 -41.78 19.29 -6.46
CA THR A 59 -41.50 19.67 -7.86
C THR A 59 -42.52 20.69 -8.39
N ALA A 60 -43.80 20.54 -8.02
CA ALA A 60 -44.87 21.47 -8.39
C ALA A 60 -44.72 22.85 -7.73
N GLU A 61 -44.35 22.91 -6.45
CA GLU A 61 -44.09 24.18 -5.76
C GLU A 61 -42.86 24.89 -6.33
N ALA A 62 -41.77 24.14 -6.54
CA ALA A 62 -40.54 24.65 -7.13
C ALA A 62 -40.80 25.22 -8.53
N THR A 63 -41.56 24.51 -9.37
CA THR A 63 -41.91 24.94 -10.74
C THR A 63 -42.76 26.21 -10.74
N ASN A 64 -43.78 26.31 -9.88
CA ASN A 64 -44.61 27.52 -9.75
C ASN A 64 -43.80 28.73 -9.25
N LEU A 65 -42.91 28.50 -8.28
CA LEU A 65 -42.01 29.51 -7.77
C LEU A 65 -41.01 29.94 -8.85
N PHE A 66 -40.44 28.99 -9.58
CA PHE A 66 -39.55 29.22 -10.71
C PHE A 66 -40.19 30.16 -11.73
N PHE A 67 -41.41 29.86 -12.20
CA PHE A 67 -42.14 30.75 -13.12
C PHE A 67 -42.40 32.15 -12.56
N SER A 68 -42.76 32.25 -11.28
CA SER A 68 -42.96 33.55 -10.63
C SER A 68 -41.66 34.36 -10.60
N ILE A 69 -40.51 33.72 -10.36
CA ILE A 69 -39.19 34.36 -10.36
C ILE A 69 -38.77 34.81 -11.77
N THR A 70 -39.14 34.07 -12.82
CA THR A 70 -38.79 34.46 -14.21
C THR A 70 -39.33 35.84 -14.59
N LYS A 71 -40.47 36.26 -14.03
CA LYS A 71 -41.05 37.59 -14.28
C LYS A 71 -40.17 38.73 -13.77
N LEU A 72 -39.33 38.46 -12.76
CA LEU A 72 -38.38 39.44 -12.22
C LEU A 72 -37.30 39.84 -13.22
N PHE A 73 -37.11 39.08 -14.31
CA PHE A 73 -36.24 39.48 -15.43
C PHE A 73 -36.71 40.75 -16.14
N GLN A 74 -37.97 41.18 -15.98
CA GLN A 74 -38.43 42.45 -16.55
C GLN A 74 -37.83 43.68 -15.85
N CYS A 75 -37.31 43.51 -14.63
CA CYS A 75 -36.67 44.59 -13.88
C CYS A 75 -35.20 44.77 -14.31
N THR A 76 -34.77 46.02 -14.45
CA THR A 76 -33.39 46.40 -14.80
C THR A 76 -32.49 46.61 -13.58
N ASP A 77 -32.95 46.28 -12.36
CA ASP A 77 -32.14 46.39 -11.14
C ASP A 77 -31.05 45.32 -11.09
N MET A 78 -29.78 45.75 -11.06
CA MET A 78 -28.62 44.86 -11.16
C MET A 78 -28.55 43.82 -10.05
N SER A 79 -28.84 44.24 -8.81
CA SER A 79 -28.73 43.37 -7.64
C SER A 79 -29.88 42.37 -7.56
N LEU A 80 -31.09 42.76 -8.00
CA LEU A 80 -32.21 41.83 -8.14
C LEU A 80 -31.90 40.78 -9.20
N ARG A 81 -31.39 41.19 -10.38
CA ARG A 81 -31.01 40.25 -11.45
C ARG A 81 -29.96 39.23 -10.98
N GLN A 82 -28.97 39.64 -10.19
CA GLN A 82 -27.99 38.71 -9.58
C GLN A 82 -28.65 37.66 -8.69
N MET A 83 -29.57 38.05 -7.83
CA MET A 83 -30.33 37.12 -6.98
C MET A 83 -31.22 36.19 -7.81
N VAL A 84 -31.81 36.70 -8.89
CA VAL A 84 -32.61 35.89 -9.82
C VAL A 84 -31.77 34.81 -10.48
N TYR A 85 -30.57 35.14 -11.02
CA TYR A 85 -29.68 34.14 -11.61
C TYR A 85 -29.28 33.05 -10.62
N LEU A 86 -28.98 33.41 -9.37
CA LEU A 86 -28.61 32.44 -8.33
C LEU A 86 -29.79 31.53 -7.96
N THR A 87 -30.98 32.11 -7.77
CA THR A 87 -32.16 31.36 -7.32
C THR A 87 -32.66 30.40 -8.41
N ILE A 88 -32.70 30.86 -9.66
CA ILE A 88 -33.06 30.01 -10.81
C ILE A 88 -32.06 28.85 -10.97
N ARG A 89 -30.77 29.10 -10.75
CA ARG A 89 -29.71 28.08 -10.85
C ARG A 89 -29.84 26.96 -9.81
N GLU A 90 -30.36 27.24 -8.62
CA GLU A 90 -30.57 26.24 -7.58
C GLU A 90 -31.95 25.57 -7.73
N LEU A 91 -32.98 26.30 -8.16
CA LEU A 91 -34.31 25.72 -8.41
C LEU A 91 -34.38 24.85 -9.68
N SER A 92 -33.47 25.05 -10.63
CA SER A 92 -33.47 24.32 -11.91
C SER A 92 -33.25 22.81 -11.78
N THR A 93 -32.70 22.33 -10.66
CA THR A 93 -32.52 20.89 -10.42
C THR A 93 -33.78 20.21 -9.86
N ILE A 94 -34.77 20.98 -9.44
CA ILE A 94 -36.02 20.51 -8.78
C ILE A 94 -37.25 20.82 -9.64
N SER A 95 -37.18 21.87 -10.47
CA SER A 95 -38.30 22.37 -11.27
C SER A 95 -38.37 21.68 -12.65
N GLU A 96 -39.58 21.56 -13.18
CA GLU A 96 -39.84 21.12 -14.57
C GLU A 96 -39.94 22.34 -15.51
N ASP A 97 -39.89 22.14 -16.83
CA ASP A 97 -40.04 23.19 -17.86
C ASP A 97 -39.08 24.40 -17.74
N VAL A 98 -37.89 24.15 -17.19
CA VAL A 98 -36.84 25.16 -16.93
C VAL A 98 -36.41 25.90 -18.21
N ILE A 99 -36.65 25.30 -19.39
CA ILE A 99 -36.34 25.82 -20.73
C ILE A 99 -36.96 27.22 -20.97
N MET A 100 -38.09 27.58 -20.35
CA MET A 100 -38.74 28.88 -20.56
C MET A 100 -37.84 30.09 -20.28
N VAL A 101 -36.87 29.95 -19.36
CA VAL A 101 -35.93 31.02 -18.98
C VAL A 101 -34.84 31.25 -20.02
N THR A 102 -34.61 30.29 -20.92
CA THR A 102 -33.53 30.30 -21.92
C THR A 102 -33.58 31.57 -22.78
N SER A 103 -34.76 32.02 -23.20
CA SER A 103 -34.93 33.25 -24.00
C SER A 103 -34.50 34.52 -23.28
N SER A 104 -34.80 34.61 -21.98
CA SER A 104 -34.43 35.74 -21.13
C SER A 104 -32.92 35.76 -20.90
N LEU A 105 -32.32 34.60 -20.61
CA LEU A 105 -30.86 34.47 -20.46
C LEU A 105 -30.12 34.75 -21.77
N MET A 106 -30.64 34.28 -22.91
CA MET A 106 -30.07 34.56 -24.23
C MET A 106 -30.08 36.06 -24.57
N LYS A 107 -31.12 36.79 -24.15
CA LYS A 107 -31.18 38.26 -24.29
C LYS A 107 -30.08 38.93 -23.47
N ASP A 108 -29.86 38.49 -22.25
CA ASP A 108 -28.82 39.05 -21.36
C ASP A 108 -27.40 38.64 -21.77
N MET A 109 -27.25 37.59 -22.59
CA MET A 109 -25.98 37.15 -23.16
C MET A 109 -25.53 37.95 -24.39
N GLN A 110 -26.39 38.81 -24.95
CA GLN A 110 -26.06 39.58 -26.14
C GLN A 110 -24.88 40.55 -25.89
N PRO A 111 -24.06 40.86 -26.92
CA PRO A 111 -22.91 41.75 -26.77
C PRO A 111 -23.24 43.16 -26.25
N ASN A 112 -24.47 43.63 -26.48
CA ASN A 112 -24.94 44.95 -26.07
C ASN A 112 -25.44 45.01 -24.61
N SER A 113 -25.50 43.87 -23.92
CA SER A 113 -25.97 43.76 -22.53
C SER A 113 -24.86 44.12 -21.55
N GLU A 114 -25.22 44.53 -20.33
CA GLU A 114 -24.24 44.88 -19.30
C GLU A 114 -23.30 43.68 -18.99
N ILE A 115 -22.02 43.99 -18.76
CA ILE A 115 -20.96 43.00 -18.49
C ILE A 115 -21.36 42.03 -17.36
N THR A 116 -21.99 42.56 -16.31
CA THR A 116 -22.45 41.81 -15.14
C THR A 116 -23.57 40.84 -15.47
N TYR A 117 -24.49 41.23 -16.35
CA TYR A 117 -25.58 40.37 -16.80
C TYR A 117 -25.04 39.26 -17.68
N ARG A 118 -24.16 39.60 -18.63
CA ARG A 118 -23.62 38.64 -19.58
C ARG A 118 -22.87 37.50 -18.91
N ALA A 119 -21.92 37.79 -18.01
CA ALA A 119 -21.16 36.73 -17.33
C ALA A 119 -22.04 35.84 -16.43
N ASN A 120 -23.05 36.40 -15.75
CA ASN A 120 -23.93 35.62 -14.86
C ASN A 120 -25.00 34.85 -15.63
N ALA A 121 -25.59 35.44 -16.67
CA ALA A 121 -26.54 34.77 -17.55
C ALA A 121 -25.89 33.58 -18.26
N MET A 122 -24.62 33.71 -18.69
CA MET A 122 -23.86 32.59 -19.26
C MET A 122 -23.70 31.41 -18.28
N ARG A 123 -23.30 31.68 -17.03
CA ARG A 123 -23.15 30.63 -16.01
C ARG A 123 -24.47 29.97 -15.65
N ALA A 124 -25.56 30.74 -15.59
CA ALA A 124 -26.90 30.22 -15.32
C ALA A 124 -27.40 29.38 -16.50
N LEU A 125 -27.28 29.90 -17.74
CA LEU A 125 -27.77 29.21 -18.93
C LEU A 125 -27.06 27.88 -19.17
N CYS A 126 -25.73 27.85 -19.05
CA CYS A 126 -24.96 26.62 -19.30
C CYS A 126 -25.15 25.54 -18.24
N LYS A 127 -25.79 25.84 -17.09
CA LYS A 127 -26.21 24.82 -16.11
C LYS A 127 -27.65 24.33 -16.36
N ILE A 128 -28.46 25.12 -17.05
CA ILE A 128 -29.89 24.86 -17.29
C ILE A 128 -30.14 24.22 -18.66
N ILE A 129 -29.26 24.49 -19.62
CA ILE A 129 -29.46 24.08 -21.01
C ILE A 129 -29.33 22.57 -21.19
N GLU A 130 -30.25 22.00 -21.97
CA GLU A 130 -30.13 20.62 -22.43
C GLU A 130 -29.12 20.50 -23.59
N PRO A 131 -28.36 19.39 -23.69
CA PRO A 131 -27.37 19.19 -24.75
C PRO A 131 -27.89 19.39 -26.18
N SER A 132 -29.17 19.06 -26.42
CA SER A 132 -29.86 19.21 -27.71
C SER A 132 -29.98 20.67 -28.18
N MET A 133 -30.07 21.63 -27.25
CA MET A 133 -30.24 23.06 -27.54
C MET A 133 -28.92 23.82 -27.64
N LEU A 134 -27.79 23.18 -27.33
CA LEU A 134 -26.47 23.79 -27.33
C LEU A 134 -26.07 24.44 -28.67
N PRO A 135 -26.39 23.87 -29.86
CA PRO A 135 -26.08 24.51 -31.14
C PRO A 135 -26.70 25.91 -31.30
N GLY A 136 -27.85 26.16 -30.67
CA GLY A 136 -28.52 27.46 -30.71
C GLY A 136 -27.78 28.57 -29.96
N ILE A 137 -26.96 28.22 -28.96
CA ILE A 137 -26.20 29.18 -28.15
C ILE A 137 -24.70 29.21 -28.47
N GLU A 138 -24.23 28.30 -29.32
CA GLU A 138 -22.81 28.11 -29.68
C GLU A 138 -22.13 29.42 -30.11
N ARG A 139 -22.79 30.21 -30.97
CA ARG A 139 -22.24 31.49 -31.46
C ARG A 139 -21.98 32.48 -30.32
N PHE A 140 -22.87 32.52 -29.32
CA PHE A 140 -22.70 33.41 -28.16
C PHE A 140 -21.53 32.97 -27.30
N LEU A 141 -21.36 31.66 -27.06
CA LEU A 141 -20.25 31.11 -26.29
C LEU A 141 -18.91 31.34 -26.99
N LYS A 142 -18.79 31.04 -28.30
CA LYS A 142 -17.58 31.30 -29.10
C LYS A 142 -17.15 32.77 -29.04
N SER A 143 -18.09 33.69 -29.24
CA SER A 143 -17.79 35.13 -29.18
C SER A 143 -17.37 35.60 -27.79
N ALA A 144 -17.92 34.99 -26.74
CA ALA A 144 -17.59 35.31 -25.36
C ALA A 144 -16.23 34.74 -24.93
N ILE A 145 -15.80 33.58 -25.46
CA ILE A 145 -14.48 32.99 -25.19
C ILE A 145 -13.35 33.93 -25.63
N VAL A 146 -13.49 34.57 -26.79
CA VAL A 146 -12.47 35.47 -27.39
C VAL A 146 -12.60 36.92 -26.90
N GLU A 147 -13.51 37.19 -25.95
CA GLU A 147 -13.80 38.54 -25.51
C GLU A 147 -12.68 39.17 -24.69
N LYS A 148 -12.47 40.48 -24.88
CA LYS A 148 -11.43 41.24 -24.17
C LYS A 148 -11.68 41.35 -22.67
N THR A 149 -12.93 41.23 -22.23
CA THR A 149 -13.32 41.35 -20.82
C THR A 149 -13.08 40.03 -20.10
N PRO A 150 -12.15 39.97 -19.12
CA PRO A 150 -11.74 38.71 -18.50
C PRO A 150 -12.87 37.97 -17.77
N SER A 151 -13.84 38.67 -17.19
CA SER A 151 -14.96 38.05 -16.46
C SER A 151 -15.90 37.27 -17.38
N ILE A 152 -16.11 37.75 -18.61
CA ILE A 152 -16.96 37.11 -19.61
C ILE A 152 -16.22 35.93 -20.24
N ALA A 153 -14.97 36.12 -20.68
CA ALA A 153 -14.15 35.03 -21.22
C ALA A 153 -13.95 33.90 -20.19
N SER A 154 -13.68 34.23 -18.94
CA SER A 154 -13.57 33.26 -17.84
C SER A 154 -14.89 32.52 -17.59
N ALA A 155 -16.03 33.23 -17.56
CA ALA A 155 -17.34 32.61 -17.43
C ALA A 155 -17.65 31.67 -18.61
N ALA A 156 -17.33 32.09 -19.84
CA ALA A 156 -17.50 31.31 -21.05
C ALA A 156 -16.69 30.01 -21.01
N LEU A 157 -15.40 30.10 -20.69
CA LEU A 157 -14.46 28.97 -20.66
C LEU A 157 -14.85 27.94 -19.59
N VAL A 158 -15.18 28.38 -18.38
CA VAL A 158 -15.61 27.46 -17.30
C VAL A 158 -16.97 26.83 -17.62
N SER A 159 -17.90 27.61 -18.17
CA SER A 159 -19.20 27.08 -18.59
C SER A 159 -19.07 26.07 -19.72
N SER A 160 -18.16 26.32 -20.67
CA SER A 160 -17.82 25.39 -21.75
C SER A 160 -17.18 24.11 -21.22
N LEU A 161 -16.38 24.19 -20.15
CA LEU A 161 -15.80 23.02 -19.48
C LEU A 161 -16.86 22.17 -18.78
N HIS A 162 -17.86 22.77 -18.14
CA HIS A 162 -18.98 22.01 -17.55
C HIS A 162 -19.81 21.32 -18.65
N LEU A 163 -20.08 22.02 -19.75
CA LEU A 163 -20.79 21.46 -20.90
C LEU A 163 -19.99 20.36 -21.62
N PHE A 164 -18.66 20.35 -21.51
CA PHE A 164 -17.83 19.31 -22.10
C PHE A 164 -18.15 17.91 -21.55
N GLY A 165 -18.69 17.79 -20.33
CA GLY A 165 -19.12 16.49 -19.78
C GLY A 165 -20.25 15.86 -20.60
N GLU A 166 -21.23 16.66 -21.02
CA GLU A 166 -22.47 16.21 -21.65
C GLU A 166 -22.50 16.36 -23.18
N ALA A 167 -21.76 17.34 -23.73
CA ALA A 167 -21.80 17.72 -25.15
C ALA A 167 -20.40 17.84 -25.79
N LYS A 168 -19.60 16.76 -25.67
CA LYS A 168 -18.19 16.70 -26.11
C LYS A 168 -17.97 17.15 -27.56
N ASP A 169 -18.78 16.66 -28.51
CA ASP A 169 -18.56 16.87 -29.95
C ASP A 169 -18.73 18.32 -30.38
N VAL A 170 -19.62 19.07 -29.72
CA VAL A 170 -19.86 20.48 -30.01
C VAL A 170 -18.71 21.31 -29.46
N VAL A 171 -18.33 21.10 -28.20
CA VAL A 171 -17.28 21.87 -27.52
C VAL A 171 -15.90 21.60 -28.13
N ARG A 172 -15.63 20.38 -28.63
CA ARG A 172 -14.36 20.04 -29.32
C ARG A 172 -14.06 20.95 -30.50
N ARG A 173 -15.11 21.45 -31.18
CA ARG A 173 -14.99 22.37 -32.34
C ARG A 173 -14.54 23.78 -31.96
N TRP A 174 -14.52 24.12 -30.66
CA TRP A 174 -14.17 25.46 -30.16
C TRP A 174 -12.67 25.60 -29.87
N GLY A 175 -11.86 24.60 -30.23
CA GLY A 175 -10.43 24.56 -29.93
C GLY A 175 -9.64 25.76 -30.48
N ASN A 176 -10.07 26.37 -31.59
CA ASN A 176 -9.42 27.54 -32.17
C ASN A 176 -9.67 28.79 -31.33
N GLU A 177 -10.92 29.05 -30.94
CA GLU A 177 -11.32 30.16 -30.08
C GLU A 177 -10.68 30.05 -28.70
N VAL A 178 -10.61 28.83 -28.13
CA VAL A 178 -9.94 28.57 -26.86
C VAL A 178 -8.42 28.79 -26.97
N SER A 179 -7.81 28.42 -28.09
CA SER A 179 -6.39 28.71 -28.35
C SER A 179 -6.12 30.21 -28.51
N GLU A 180 -7.03 30.96 -29.13
CA GLU A 180 -6.93 32.43 -29.20
C GLU A 180 -7.03 33.08 -27.81
N ALA A 181 -7.93 32.59 -26.95
CA ALA A 181 -8.07 33.06 -25.57
C ALA A 181 -6.81 32.80 -24.73
N LEU A 182 -6.08 31.71 -25.01
CA LEU A 182 -4.80 31.37 -24.36
C LEU A 182 -3.67 32.34 -24.77
N GLY A 183 -3.65 32.72 -26.07
CA GLY A 183 -2.65 33.59 -26.67
C GLY A 183 -2.59 35.00 -26.07
N GLY A 184 -3.69 35.46 -25.46
CA GLY A 184 -3.79 36.71 -24.72
C GLY A 184 -3.40 37.94 -25.56
N LYS A 185 -4.36 38.64 -26.16
CA LYS A 185 -4.07 39.99 -26.69
C LYS A 185 -3.74 40.89 -25.51
N ALA A 186 -2.48 41.33 -25.44
CA ALA A 186 -2.08 42.34 -24.47
C ALA A 186 -3.08 43.51 -24.57
N VAL A 187 -3.70 43.89 -23.46
CA VAL A 187 -4.25 45.23 -23.34
C VAL A 187 -3.04 46.13 -23.52
N ALA A 188 -2.88 46.69 -24.72
CA ALA A 188 -1.88 47.71 -24.96
C ALA A 188 -2.17 48.82 -23.94
N GLN A 189 -1.27 48.99 -22.97
CA GLN A 189 -1.18 50.24 -22.23
C GLN A 189 -0.82 51.31 -23.26
N GLY A 190 -1.84 51.86 -23.93
CA GLY A 190 -1.73 53.11 -24.65
C GLY A 190 -1.42 54.17 -23.62
N SER A 191 -0.19 54.67 -23.64
CA SER A 191 0.22 55.87 -22.93
C SER A 191 -0.55 57.07 -23.48
N SER A 192 -1.75 57.33 -22.97
CA SER A 192 -2.48 58.57 -23.22
C SER A 192 -2.07 59.62 -22.19
N PHE A 193 -1.18 60.52 -22.59
CA PHE A 193 -0.59 61.59 -21.79
C PHE A 193 -1.42 62.89 -21.82
N PHE A 194 -2.72 62.87 -22.16
CA PHE A 194 -3.56 64.09 -22.18
C PHE A 194 -5.07 63.80 -22.03
N GLY A 195 -5.76 64.61 -21.22
CA GLY A 195 -7.19 64.89 -21.33
C GLY A 195 -8.14 64.09 -20.42
N GLY A 196 -8.84 64.78 -19.51
CA GLY A 196 -9.70 64.18 -18.48
C GLY A 196 -11.14 63.85 -18.91
N SER A 197 -11.72 62.90 -18.18
CA SER A 197 -13.14 62.86 -17.78
C SER A 197 -13.32 61.71 -16.79
N ALA A 198 -13.98 61.99 -15.66
CA ALA A 198 -14.29 61.00 -14.63
C ALA A 198 -15.46 60.12 -15.09
N SER A 199 -15.15 58.97 -15.67
CA SER A 199 -16.12 57.90 -15.93
C SER A 199 -15.48 56.55 -15.63
N GLN A 200 -15.90 55.95 -14.51
CA GLN A 200 -15.82 54.53 -14.16
C GLN A 200 -14.43 53.87 -14.22
N ARG A 201 -13.74 53.85 -13.06
CA ARG A 201 -12.53 53.03 -12.85
C ARG A 201 -12.87 51.55 -13.00
N GLN A 202 -12.55 50.98 -14.14
CA GLN A 202 -12.54 49.53 -14.37
C GLN A 202 -11.33 48.94 -13.62
N VAL A 203 -11.57 48.11 -12.60
CA VAL A 203 -10.50 47.37 -11.91
C VAL A 203 -9.99 46.29 -12.87
N ALA A 204 -8.86 46.52 -13.51
CA ALA A 204 -8.21 45.53 -14.36
C ALA A 204 -7.63 44.40 -13.49
N SER A 205 -8.14 43.17 -13.67
CA SER A 205 -7.63 41.99 -12.97
C SER A 205 -6.23 41.63 -13.47
N THR A 206 -5.26 41.60 -12.56
CA THR A 206 -3.85 41.23 -12.79
C THR A 206 -3.62 39.71 -12.86
N SER A 207 -4.67 38.90 -12.66
CA SER A 207 -4.56 37.45 -12.43
C SER A 207 -4.31 36.61 -13.70
N ASN A 208 -4.58 37.16 -14.90
CA ASN A 208 -4.53 36.43 -16.19
C ASN A 208 -5.25 35.06 -16.12
N ILE A 209 -6.27 34.93 -15.26
CA ILE A 209 -6.97 33.65 -14.96
C ILE A 209 -7.63 33.03 -16.19
N VAL A 210 -7.92 33.84 -17.21
CA VAL A 210 -8.42 33.39 -18.51
C VAL A 210 -7.45 32.38 -19.14
N GLN A 211 -6.13 32.59 -19.04
CA GLN A 211 -5.14 31.63 -19.56
C GLN A 211 -5.22 30.28 -18.85
N TYR A 212 -5.49 30.28 -17.53
CA TYR A 212 -5.64 29.06 -16.75
C TYR A 212 -6.90 28.29 -17.17
N HIS A 213 -8.05 28.97 -17.28
CA HIS A 213 -9.29 28.33 -17.73
C HIS A 213 -9.21 27.86 -19.19
N ALA A 214 -8.59 28.65 -20.08
CA ALA A 214 -8.40 28.30 -21.48
C ALA A 214 -7.51 27.07 -21.63
N LEU A 215 -6.39 27.01 -20.89
CA LEU A 215 -5.51 25.85 -20.89
C LEU A 215 -6.23 24.57 -20.42
N GLY A 216 -7.12 24.68 -19.43
CA GLY A 216 -7.87 23.52 -18.94
C GLY A 216 -8.92 23.00 -19.86
N LEU A 217 -9.67 23.88 -20.50
CA LEU A 217 -10.60 23.49 -21.55
C LEU A 217 -9.86 22.90 -22.76
N LEU A 218 -8.74 23.52 -23.16
CA LEU A 218 -7.96 23.06 -24.31
C LEU A 218 -7.34 21.68 -24.07
N TYR A 219 -6.88 21.42 -22.84
CA TYR A 219 -6.43 20.10 -22.44
C TYR A 219 -7.58 19.09 -22.43
N ALA A 220 -8.74 19.41 -21.84
CA ALA A 220 -9.90 18.51 -21.85
C ALA A 220 -10.33 18.13 -23.29
N ILE A 221 -10.28 19.08 -24.22
CA ILE A 221 -10.53 18.86 -25.66
C ILE A 221 -9.50 17.91 -26.30
N ARG A 222 -8.23 17.99 -25.88
CA ARG A 222 -7.09 17.31 -26.51
C ARG A 222 -6.57 16.09 -25.75
N GLN A 223 -7.03 15.81 -24.52
CA GLN A 223 -6.45 14.79 -23.64
C GLN A 223 -6.42 13.37 -24.23
N HIS A 224 -7.30 13.08 -25.19
CA HIS A 224 -7.37 11.81 -25.91
C HIS A 224 -6.41 11.73 -27.12
N ASP A 225 -5.83 12.85 -27.55
CA ASP A 225 -4.86 12.95 -28.65
C ASP A 225 -3.48 13.29 -28.08
N ARG A 226 -2.63 12.26 -27.96
CA ARG A 226 -1.29 12.36 -27.37
C ARG A 226 -0.41 13.39 -28.08
N VAL A 227 -0.44 13.42 -29.42
CA VAL A 227 0.36 14.34 -30.23
C VAL A 227 -0.13 15.79 -30.06
N ALA A 228 -1.44 16.00 -29.90
CA ALA A 228 -2.00 17.32 -29.66
C ALA A 228 -1.65 17.88 -28.27
N VAL A 229 -1.57 17.02 -27.24
CA VAL A 229 -1.10 17.41 -25.91
C VAL A 229 0.41 17.71 -25.92
N LEU A 230 1.21 16.91 -26.61
CA LEU A 230 2.64 17.16 -26.79
C LEU A 230 2.90 18.51 -27.47
N LYS A 231 2.23 18.76 -28.61
CA LYS A 231 2.31 20.05 -29.32
C LYS A 231 1.85 21.21 -28.44
N LEU A 232 0.84 21.00 -27.61
CA LEU A 232 0.38 22.00 -26.65
C LEU A 232 1.49 22.34 -25.65
N VAL A 233 2.12 21.33 -25.04
CA VAL A 233 3.22 21.53 -24.09
C VAL A 233 4.39 22.26 -24.76
N GLN A 234 4.84 21.79 -25.92
CA GLN A 234 5.94 22.39 -26.68
C GLN A 234 5.67 23.84 -27.11
N SER A 235 4.44 24.13 -27.54
CA SER A 235 4.05 25.49 -27.98
C SER A 235 4.05 26.51 -26.84
N LEU A 236 3.75 26.06 -25.61
CA LEU A 236 3.64 26.90 -24.43
C LEU A 236 4.92 26.91 -23.59
N SER A 237 5.81 25.92 -23.80
CA SER A 237 7.15 25.86 -23.22
C SER A 237 8.19 26.61 -24.05
N GLY A 238 7.79 27.21 -25.18
CA GLY A 238 8.67 27.93 -26.11
C GLY A 238 9.38 29.14 -25.48
N GLN A 239 10.62 28.90 -25.05
CA GLN A 239 11.77 29.81 -24.90
C GLN A 239 11.46 31.29 -24.58
N GLY A 240 11.24 31.55 -23.29
CA GLY A 240 11.29 32.90 -22.73
C GLY A 240 12.71 33.45 -22.65
N GLY A 241 13.25 33.92 -23.78
CA GLY A 241 14.33 34.92 -23.82
C GLY A 241 15.78 34.41 -23.77
N ARG A 242 16.51 34.78 -24.83
CA ARG A 242 17.97 34.69 -25.09
C ARG A 242 18.47 33.37 -25.69
N GLY A 243 18.75 33.42 -26.99
CA GLY A 243 19.54 32.41 -27.73
C GLY A 243 19.02 32.22 -29.14
N GLY A 244 19.58 32.94 -30.11
CA GLY A 244 19.23 32.79 -31.52
C GLY A 244 19.57 31.39 -32.05
N GLY A 245 18.58 30.70 -32.61
CA GLY A 245 18.76 29.51 -33.42
C GLY A 245 19.14 29.88 -34.85
N TRP A 246 20.22 29.27 -35.34
CA TRP A 246 20.85 29.43 -36.65
C TRP A 246 20.07 28.74 -37.79
N MET A 247 18.76 29.00 -37.92
CA MET A 247 18.07 28.86 -39.20
C MET A 247 16.88 29.81 -39.23
N GLY A 248 16.99 30.82 -40.09
CA GLY A 248 15.96 31.83 -40.30
C GLY A 248 14.78 31.29 -41.10
N GLY A 249 13.58 31.58 -40.62
CA GLY A 249 12.31 31.44 -41.32
C GLY A 249 11.20 32.00 -40.43
N GLY A 250 10.68 33.18 -40.78
CA GLY A 250 9.88 34.01 -39.88
C GLY A 250 8.46 33.51 -39.55
N GLY A 251 7.92 34.08 -38.48
CA GLY A 251 6.47 34.18 -38.24
C GLY A 251 5.89 33.20 -37.22
N GLY A 252 6.13 33.43 -35.92
CA GLY A 252 5.40 32.71 -34.87
C GLY A 252 5.82 33.15 -33.47
N GLY A 253 5.24 34.25 -32.97
CA GLY A 253 5.45 34.68 -31.58
C GLY A 253 4.84 33.67 -30.62
N GLY A 254 5.69 32.85 -29.97
CA GLY A 254 5.28 31.96 -28.88
C GLY A 254 4.63 32.78 -27.76
N SER A 255 3.40 32.42 -27.37
CA SER A 255 2.68 33.11 -26.31
C SER A 255 3.21 32.66 -24.95
N ALA A 256 3.97 33.52 -24.28
CA ALA A 256 4.43 33.25 -22.93
C ALA A 256 3.24 33.25 -21.95
N LEU A 257 2.99 32.11 -21.28
CA LEU A 257 2.03 32.01 -20.19
C LEU A 257 2.43 32.95 -19.05
N ARG A 258 1.55 33.90 -18.68
CA ARG A 258 1.78 34.87 -17.61
C ARG A 258 1.11 34.48 -16.30
N SER A 259 0.11 33.59 -16.35
CA SER A 259 -0.58 33.11 -15.17
C SER A 259 0.20 31.98 -14.50
N ASN A 260 0.61 32.16 -13.24
CA ASN A 260 1.28 31.13 -12.45
C ASN A 260 0.43 29.86 -12.33
N ALA A 261 -0.91 29.98 -12.27
CA ALA A 261 -1.83 28.85 -12.21
C ALA A 261 -1.84 28.05 -13.53
N ALA A 262 -1.76 28.74 -14.67
CA ALA A 262 -1.63 28.09 -15.97
C ALA A 262 -0.27 27.38 -16.10
N GLN A 263 0.80 27.98 -15.60
CA GLN A 263 2.14 27.37 -15.60
C GLN A 263 2.19 26.10 -14.73
N VAL A 264 1.59 26.11 -13.53
CA VAL A 264 1.45 24.89 -12.70
C VAL A 264 0.71 23.79 -13.44
N MET A 265 -0.34 24.15 -14.19
CA MET A 265 -1.09 23.18 -14.97
C MET A 265 -0.30 22.63 -16.15
N LEU A 266 0.50 23.47 -16.79
CA LEU A 266 1.44 23.06 -17.84
C LEU A 266 2.47 22.06 -17.31
N VAL A 267 3.02 22.28 -16.10
CA VAL A 267 3.93 21.32 -15.44
C VAL A 267 3.25 19.96 -15.30
N ARG A 268 2.01 19.91 -14.81
CA ARG A 268 1.24 18.65 -14.67
C ARG A 268 1.01 17.95 -16.00
N TYR A 269 0.74 18.70 -17.05
CA TYR A 269 0.54 18.14 -18.39
C TYR A 269 1.85 17.64 -18.99
N ALA A 270 2.97 18.31 -18.76
CA ALA A 270 4.29 17.85 -19.17
C ALA A 270 4.64 16.51 -18.51
N VAL A 271 4.43 16.37 -17.20
CA VAL A 271 4.65 15.11 -16.46
C VAL A 271 3.81 13.98 -17.04
N ARG A 272 2.53 14.23 -17.30
CA ARG A 272 1.64 13.22 -17.89
C ARG A 272 2.06 12.83 -19.31
N VAL A 273 2.66 13.73 -20.08
CA VAL A 273 3.23 13.39 -21.40
C VAL A 273 4.49 12.53 -21.24
N MET A 274 5.34 12.81 -20.24
CA MET A 274 6.55 12.02 -19.96
C MET A 274 6.23 10.56 -19.61
N GLU A 275 5.18 10.31 -18.81
CA GLU A 275 4.74 8.96 -18.47
C GLU A 275 4.29 8.15 -19.69
N ASN A 276 3.83 8.81 -20.75
CA ASN A 276 3.29 8.16 -21.95
C ASN A 276 4.29 8.02 -23.10
N ASP A 277 5.40 8.78 -23.12
CA ASP A 277 6.43 8.73 -24.17
C ASP A 277 7.85 8.93 -23.59
N PRO A 278 8.58 7.82 -23.34
CA PRO A 278 9.93 7.86 -22.80
C PRO A 278 10.95 8.63 -23.67
N GLY A 279 10.71 8.77 -24.98
CA GLY A 279 11.64 9.44 -25.91
C GLY A 279 11.74 10.96 -25.71
N LEU A 280 10.72 11.57 -25.10
CA LEU A 280 10.65 13.02 -24.85
C LEU A 280 11.09 13.41 -23.44
N THR A 281 11.39 12.42 -22.61
CA THR A 281 11.78 12.57 -21.20
C THR A 281 12.93 13.56 -21.03
N ALA A 282 13.99 13.47 -21.84
CA ALA A 282 15.15 14.36 -21.74
C ALA A 282 14.82 15.84 -22.01
N GLN A 283 13.97 16.12 -23.02
CA GLN A 283 13.57 17.49 -23.36
C GLN A 283 12.64 18.08 -22.29
N LEU A 284 11.71 17.28 -21.78
CA LEU A 284 10.75 17.71 -20.75
C LEU A 284 11.42 17.87 -19.38
N HIS A 285 12.45 17.09 -19.06
CA HIS A 285 13.27 17.32 -17.87
C HIS A 285 14.02 18.66 -17.90
N ALA A 286 14.58 19.05 -19.05
CA ALA A 286 15.24 20.35 -19.17
C ALA A 286 14.26 21.51 -18.86
N LEU A 287 12.99 21.37 -19.26
CA LEU A 287 11.94 22.32 -18.91
C LEU A 287 11.58 22.30 -17.41
N LEU A 288 11.53 21.11 -16.80
CA LEU A 288 11.30 20.99 -15.34
C LEU A 288 12.42 21.66 -14.53
N GLU A 289 13.68 21.56 -14.97
CA GLU A 289 14.80 22.26 -14.33
C GLU A 289 14.71 23.79 -14.44
N GLU A 290 14.19 24.30 -15.56
CA GLU A 290 13.90 25.73 -15.74
C GLU A 290 12.76 26.18 -14.81
N TRP A 291 11.66 25.42 -14.75
CA TRP A 291 10.53 25.72 -13.88
C TRP A 291 10.86 25.59 -12.39
N LEU A 292 11.84 24.76 -12.03
CA LEU A 292 12.36 24.65 -10.66
C LEU A 292 12.94 25.99 -10.17
N LYS A 293 13.57 26.76 -11.07
CA LYS A 293 14.19 28.07 -10.78
C LYS A 293 13.24 29.25 -11.03
N HIS A 294 11.95 28.98 -11.25
CA HIS A 294 10.97 30.01 -11.57
C HIS A 294 10.77 31.00 -10.42
N ARG A 295 10.46 32.26 -10.74
CA ARG A 295 10.26 33.35 -9.75
C ARG A 295 9.08 33.12 -8.80
N SER A 296 8.11 32.31 -9.20
CA SER A 296 6.93 32.00 -8.38
C SER A 296 7.12 30.71 -7.59
N ASP A 297 7.03 30.81 -6.26
CA ASP A 297 7.06 29.67 -5.33
C ASP A 297 6.10 28.55 -5.75
N MET A 298 4.91 28.91 -6.29
CA MET A 298 3.88 27.94 -6.66
C MET A 298 4.30 27.04 -7.82
N VAL A 299 5.00 27.60 -8.81
CA VAL A 299 5.48 26.87 -9.99
C VAL A 299 6.70 26.03 -9.63
N SER A 300 7.63 26.62 -8.88
CA SER A 300 8.83 25.92 -8.40
C SER A 300 8.49 24.74 -7.48
N LEU A 301 7.52 24.89 -6.56
CA LEU A 301 7.04 23.80 -5.72
C LEU A 301 6.37 22.67 -6.51
N GLU A 302 5.55 22.99 -7.50
CA GLU A 302 4.92 21.96 -8.34
C GLU A 302 5.97 21.23 -9.19
N ALA A 303 6.95 21.96 -9.76
CA ALA A 303 8.06 21.35 -10.50
C ALA A 303 8.92 20.45 -9.61
N ALA A 304 9.27 20.91 -8.40
CA ALA A 304 10.01 20.09 -7.44
C ALA A 304 9.24 18.83 -7.05
N ARG A 305 7.94 18.95 -6.77
CA ARG A 305 7.07 17.81 -6.48
C ARG A 305 7.01 16.84 -7.65
N ALA A 306 6.84 17.33 -8.88
CA ALA A 306 6.82 16.51 -10.08
C ALA A 306 8.12 15.69 -10.21
N VAL A 307 9.29 16.33 -10.09
CA VAL A 307 10.59 15.65 -10.16
C VAL A 307 10.73 14.59 -9.06
N CYS A 308 10.29 14.87 -7.83
CA CYS A 308 10.35 13.91 -6.73
C CYS A 308 9.38 12.73 -6.86
N GLN A 309 8.35 12.83 -7.70
CA GLN A 309 7.34 11.78 -7.90
C GLN A 309 7.60 10.94 -9.15
N LEU A 310 8.44 11.40 -10.08
CA LEU A 310 8.82 10.68 -11.28
C LEU A 310 9.76 9.51 -10.96
N GLY A 311 9.35 8.28 -11.27
CA GLY A 311 10.19 7.08 -11.11
C GLY A 311 11.41 7.05 -12.04
N SER A 312 11.37 7.77 -13.16
CA SER A 312 12.45 7.87 -14.15
C SER A 312 13.52 8.93 -13.84
N ALA A 313 13.39 9.68 -12.74
CA ALA A 313 14.29 10.80 -12.43
C ALA A 313 15.67 10.31 -11.98
N THR A 314 16.73 10.90 -12.52
CA THR A 314 18.12 10.61 -12.13
C THR A 314 18.44 11.22 -10.76
N GLY A 315 19.39 10.63 -10.03
CA GLY A 315 19.78 11.11 -8.69
C GLY A 315 20.24 12.58 -8.67
N GLY A 316 20.86 13.07 -9.75
CA GLY A 316 21.25 14.48 -9.89
C GLY A 316 20.05 15.44 -10.01
N GLN A 317 18.99 15.02 -10.71
CA GLN A 317 17.76 15.80 -10.86
C GLN A 317 16.98 15.85 -9.54
N VAL A 318 16.89 14.71 -8.84
CA VAL A 318 16.28 14.66 -7.51
C VAL A 318 17.05 15.56 -6.54
N ALA A 319 18.39 15.57 -6.58
CA ALA A 319 19.20 16.46 -5.76
C ALA A 319 18.93 17.94 -6.06
N ALA A 320 18.73 18.32 -7.32
CA ALA A 320 18.35 19.69 -7.69
C ALA A 320 16.98 20.08 -7.10
N ALA A 321 15.99 19.18 -7.21
CA ALA A 321 14.66 19.38 -6.64
C ALA A 321 14.68 19.48 -5.11
N VAL A 322 15.44 18.61 -4.43
CA VAL A 322 15.66 18.68 -2.98
C VAL A 322 16.33 20.00 -2.59
N GLY A 323 17.32 20.47 -3.34
CA GLY A 323 17.94 21.78 -3.12
C GLY A 323 16.96 22.95 -3.21
N ALA A 324 16.02 22.91 -4.16
CA ALA A 324 14.95 23.92 -4.24
C ALA A 324 13.98 23.84 -3.05
N LEU A 325 13.59 22.62 -2.64
CA LEU A 325 12.73 22.39 -1.47
C LEU A 325 13.41 22.83 -0.17
N GLN A 326 14.73 22.66 -0.04
CA GLN A 326 15.51 23.10 1.12
C GLN A 326 15.38 24.61 1.36
N VAL A 327 15.46 25.42 0.30
CA VAL A 327 15.27 26.87 0.41
C VAL A 327 13.87 27.20 0.95
N PHE A 328 12.85 26.47 0.51
CA PHE A 328 11.47 26.68 0.95
C PHE A 328 11.21 26.32 2.42
N LEU A 329 12.03 25.47 3.05
CA LEU A 329 11.94 25.18 4.49
C LEU A 329 12.18 26.42 5.34
N SER A 330 13.00 27.36 4.86
CA SER A 330 13.30 28.62 5.55
C SER A 330 12.30 29.76 5.24
N SER A 331 11.27 29.50 4.44
CA SER A 331 10.31 30.54 4.01
C SER A 331 9.52 31.11 5.20
N PRO A 332 9.23 32.42 5.27
CA PRO A 332 8.37 32.99 6.30
C PRO A 332 6.91 32.51 6.21
N ARG A 333 6.49 31.98 5.05
CA ARG A 333 5.10 31.53 4.80
C ARG A 333 4.92 30.07 5.20
N ALA A 334 4.09 29.82 6.23
CA ALA A 334 3.83 28.47 6.72
C ALA A 334 3.30 27.50 5.64
N ALA A 335 2.48 27.98 4.69
CA ALA A 335 1.97 27.16 3.59
C ALA A 335 3.09 26.65 2.64
N VAL A 336 4.13 27.46 2.42
CA VAL A 336 5.28 27.10 1.57
C VAL A 336 6.15 26.08 2.29
N ARG A 337 6.46 26.32 3.59
CA ARG A 337 7.18 25.36 4.43
C ARG A 337 6.48 24.01 4.48
N PHE A 338 5.16 24.03 4.70
CA PHE A 338 4.32 22.84 4.72
C PHE A 338 4.36 22.06 3.41
N ALA A 339 4.21 22.73 2.27
CA ALA A 339 4.28 22.07 0.96
C ALA A 339 5.66 21.44 0.70
N ALA A 340 6.73 22.13 1.10
CA ALA A 340 8.09 21.64 0.95
C ALA A 340 8.35 20.40 1.82
N ILE A 341 8.08 20.47 3.12
CA ILE A 341 8.32 19.35 4.04
C ILE A 341 7.45 18.13 3.73
N ARG A 342 6.21 18.34 3.28
CA ARG A 342 5.32 17.25 2.85
C ARG A 342 5.87 16.51 1.63
N THR A 343 6.50 17.25 0.71
CA THR A 343 7.11 16.67 -0.50
C THR A 343 8.39 15.90 -0.13
N LEU A 344 9.24 16.46 0.74
CA LEU A 344 10.43 15.79 1.25
C LEU A 344 10.08 14.53 2.07
N ASN A 345 9.02 14.57 2.88
CA ASN A 345 8.55 13.41 3.62
C ASN A 345 8.12 12.27 2.69
N ALA A 346 7.45 12.61 1.59
CA ALA A 346 7.05 11.63 0.57
C ALA A 346 8.27 11.03 -0.14
N LEU A 347 9.27 11.85 -0.50
CA LEU A 347 10.51 11.38 -1.12
C LEU A 347 11.36 10.53 -0.17
N ALA A 348 11.40 10.86 1.12
CA ALA A 348 12.16 10.12 2.13
C ALA A 348 11.68 8.66 2.31
N ARG A 349 10.52 8.28 1.74
CA ARG A 349 10.05 6.89 1.69
C ARG A 349 10.86 6.04 0.72
N THR A 350 11.13 6.57 -0.46
CA THR A 350 11.82 5.83 -1.53
C THR A 350 13.32 6.12 -1.55
N GLN A 351 13.71 7.37 -1.24
CA GLN A 351 15.09 7.85 -1.35
C GLN A 351 15.48 8.70 -0.13
N ALA A 352 15.55 8.07 1.05
CA ALA A 352 15.95 8.74 2.30
C ALA A 352 17.33 9.43 2.22
N ALA A 353 18.28 8.83 1.49
CA ALA A 353 19.63 9.37 1.33
C ALA A 353 19.65 10.72 0.59
N ALA A 354 18.74 10.94 -0.37
CA ALA A 354 18.66 12.19 -1.11
C ALA A 354 18.13 13.35 -0.24
N VAL A 355 17.32 13.06 0.78
CA VAL A 355 16.71 14.05 1.68
C VAL A 355 17.60 14.39 2.89
N ALA A 356 18.55 13.51 3.23
CA ALA A 356 19.45 13.69 4.38
C ALA A 356 20.18 15.06 4.45
N PRO A 357 20.59 15.71 3.34
CA PRO A 357 21.19 17.05 3.39
C PRO A 357 20.29 18.12 4.02
N CYS A 358 18.96 17.96 3.98
CA CYS A 358 18.00 18.90 4.56
C CYS A 358 17.77 18.69 6.07
N ASN A 359 18.42 17.70 6.70
CA ASN A 359 18.15 17.34 8.11
C ASN A 359 18.34 18.52 9.06
N VAL A 360 19.38 19.33 8.87
CA VAL A 360 19.66 20.48 9.75
C VAL A 360 18.55 21.53 9.67
N ASP A 361 18.03 21.81 8.48
CA ASP A 361 16.93 22.76 8.29
C ASP A 361 15.61 22.21 8.88
N MET A 362 15.37 20.90 8.72
CA MET A 362 14.20 20.23 9.30
C MET A 362 14.24 20.18 10.84
N GLU A 363 15.42 20.07 11.46
CA GLU A 363 15.57 20.14 12.92
C GLU A 363 15.04 21.49 13.47
N GLY A 364 15.26 22.59 12.75
CA GLY A 364 14.72 23.90 13.11
C GLY A 364 13.18 23.97 13.05
N LEU A 365 12.56 23.16 12.19
CA LEU A 365 11.10 23.12 12.01
C LEU A 365 10.35 22.31 13.07
N ILE A 366 11.04 21.53 13.91
CA ILE A 366 10.41 20.79 15.02
C ILE A 366 9.70 21.74 15.98
N THR A 367 10.25 22.95 16.15
CA THR A 367 9.68 24.00 17.03
C THR A 367 8.79 25.01 16.30
N ASP A 368 8.36 24.71 15.06
CA ASP A 368 7.52 25.62 14.28
C ASP A 368 6.15 25.82 14.94
N SER A 369 5.67 27.06 14.91
CA SER A 369 4.31 27.46 15.29
C SER A 369 3.20 26.61 14.65
N ASN A 370 3.42 26.10 13.44
CA ASN A 370 2.48 25.22 12.76
C ASN A 370 2.81 23.76 13.07
N ARG A 371 1.97 23.15 13.91
CA ARG A 371 2.08 21.74 14.32
C ARG A 371 2.17 20.76 13.15
N SER A 372 1.48 21.02 12.04
CA SER A 372 1.54 20.14 10.87
C SER A 372 2.95 20.13 10.24
N VAL A 373 3.63 21.28 10.22
CA VAL A 373 5.01 21.40 9.73
C VAL A 373 5.96 20.64 10.65
N ALA A 374 5.85 20.85 11.97
CA ALA A 374 6.66 20.13 12.97
C ALA A 374 6.46 18.61 12.89
N THR A 375 5.22 18.15 12.73
CA THR A 375 4.86 16.73 12.60
C THR A 375 5.54 16.09 11.39
N PHE A 376 5.45 16.72 10.21
CA PHE A 376 6.14 16.23 9.01
C PHE A 376 7.65 16.34 9.12
N ALA A 377 8.19 17.35 9.81
CA ALA A 377 9.63 17.47 10.06
C ALA A 377 10.15 16.31 10.91
N ILE A 378 9.49 16.01 12.03
CA ILE A 378 9.84 14.87 12.90
C ILE A 378 9.74 13.56 12.11
N THR A 379 8.63 13.33 11.42
CA THR A 379 8.43 12.09 10.65
C THR A 379 9.49 11.90 9.56
N THR A 380 9.91 12.99 8.91
CA THR A 380 10.96 12.93 7.89
C THR A 380 12.32 12.65 8.53
N LEU A 381 12.65 13.34 9.63
CA LEU A 381 13.90 13.15 10.36
C LEU A 381 14.03 11.75 10.97
N LEU A 382 12.94 11.11 11.36
CA LEU A 382 12.96 9.72 11.81
C LEU A 382 13.33 8.74 10.68
N LYS A 383 13.05 9.10 9.41
CA LYS A 383 13.40 8.28 8.24
C LYS A 383 14.81 8.57 7.72
N THR A 384 15.24 9.83 7.77
CA THR A 384 16.52 10.31 7.21
C THR A 384 17.62 10.48 8.27
N GLY A 385 17.30 10.27 9.54
CA GLY A 385 18.19 10.52 10.68
C GLY A 385 19.44 9.64 10.65
N ASN A 386 20.57 10.23 11.06
CA ASN A 386 21.83 9.53 11.27
C ASN A 386 22.12 9.40 12.77
N GLU A 387 23.08 8.56 13.14
CA GLU A 387 23.38 8.27 14.55
C GLU A 387 23.68 9.54 15.39
N ALA A 388 24.22 10.59 14.77
CA ALA A 388 24.54 11.86 15.42
C ALA A 388 23.32 12.80 15.61
N SER A 389 22.32 12.76 14.73
CA SER A 389 21.12 13.62 14.83
C SER A 389 20.03 13.02 15.71
N VAL A 390 19.98 11.68 15.82
CA VAL A 390 18.97 10.96 16.62
C VAL A 390 18.93 11.43 18.07
N GLU A 391 20.08 11.72 18.68
CA GLU A 391 20.13 12.18 20.08
C GLU A 391 19.46 13.53 20.30
N ARG A 392 19.68 14.48 19.39
CA ARG A 392 19.05 15.80 19.42
C ARG A 392 17.55 15.70 19.12
N LEU A 393 17.18 14.86 18.15
CA LEU A 393 15.79 14.60 17.77
C LEU A 393 14.97 14.04 18.94
N MET A 394 15.47 13.00 19.61
CA MET A 394 14.76 12.39 20.75
C MET A 394 14.52 13.38 21.89
N LYS A 395 15.51 14.24 22.19
CA LYS A 395 15.40 15.25 23.24
C LYS A 395 14.35 16.33 22.92
N GLN A 396 14.30 16.79 21.67
CA GLN A 396 13.31 17.78 21.24
C GLN A 396 11.90 17.19 21.15
N MET A 397 11.79 15.92 20.77
CA MET A 397 10.51 15.23 20.63
C MET A 397 9.81 14.95 21.96
N GLN A 398 10.55 14.76 23.05
CA GLN A 398 9.96 14.47 24.37
C GLN A 398 8.96 15.53 24.84
N GLY A 399 9.23 16.82 24.58
CA GLY A 399 8.27 17.90 24.88
C GLY A 399 7.08 17.98 23.92
N PHE A 400 7.25 17.48 22.69
CA PHE A 400 6.20 17.50 21.66
C PHE A 400 5.17 16.37 21.84
N MET A 401 5.56 15.25 22.46
CA MET A 401 4.70 14.08 22.64
C MET A 401 3.41 14.38 23.41
N SER A 402 3.41 15.31 24.36
CA SER A 402 2.22 15.68 25.13
C SER A 402 1.23 16.55 24.35
N GLU A 403 1.66 17.17 23.24
CA GLU A 403 0.86 18.15 22.48
C GLU A 403 0.17 17.57 21.24
N ILE A 404 0.39 16.28 20.96
CA ILE A 404 -0.06 15.58 19.74
C ILE A 404 -1.14 14.53 20.02
N SER A 405 -1.89 14.17 18.98
CA SER A 405 -2.90 13.11 19.04
C SER A 405 -2.26 11.73 19.24
N ASP A 406 -3.01 10.82 19.87
CA ASP A 406 -2.56 9.44 20.09
C ASP A 406 -2.23 8.69 18.79
N GLU A 407 -2.94 8.98 17.69
CA GLU A 407 -2.62 8.45 16.36
C GLU A 407 -1.20 8.81 15.92
N PHE A 408 -0.78 10.06 16.12
CA PHE A 408 0.57 10.47 15.77
C PHE A 408 1.61 9.92 16.74
N LYS A 409 1.27 9.81 18.03
CA LYS A 409 2.14 9.18 19.03
C LYS A 409 2.44 7.71 18.68
N ILE A 410 1.48 6.97 18.12
CA ILE A 410 1.67 5.60 17.62
C ILE A 410 2.73 5.58 16.51
N VAL A 411 2.59 6.45 15.50
CA VAL A 411 3.56 6.55 14.39
C VAL A 411 4.97 6.85 14.91
N VAL A 412 5.09 7.73 15.92
CA VAL A 412 6.38 8.02 16.55
C VAL A 412 6.95 6.78 17.27
N ALA A 413 6.14 6.06 18.04
CA ALA A 413 6.57 4.85 18.74
C ALA A 413 7.05 3.76 17.77
N GLU A 414 6.35 3.58 16.65
CA GLU A 414 6.73 2.63 15.59
C GLU A 414 8.00 3.05 14.85
N ALA A 415 8.16 4.35 14.58
CA ALA A 415 9.39 4.87 13.98
C ALA A 415 10.60 4.70 14.92
N VAL A 416 10.43 4.96 16.22
CA VAL A 416 11.46 4.69 17.24
C VAL A 416 11.79 3.20 17.29
N ARG A 417 10.78 2.31 17.24
CA ARG A 417 10.98 0.85 17.17
C ARG A 417 11.86 0.45 15.97
N SER A 418 11.62 1.03 14.79
CA SER A 418 12.45 0.81 13.61
C SER A 418 13.89 1.32 13.79
N LEU A 419 14.05 2.50 14.41
CA LEU A 419 15.36 3.07 14.70
C LEU A 419 16.17 2.26 15.70
N CYS A 420 15.52 1.62 16.69
CA CYS A 420 16.19 0.70 17.62
C CYS A 420 16.89 -0.44 16.88
N ALA A 421 16.27 -0.99 15.82
CA ALA A 421 16.88 -2.03 15.00
C ALA A 421 18.06 -1.52 14.16
N LYS A 422 18.01 -0.25 13.72
CA LYS A 422 19.05 0.37 12.88
C LYS A 422 20.28 0.84 13.66
N PHE A 423 20.11 1.31 14.90
CA PHE A 423 21.20 1.93 15.69
C PHE A 423 21.39 1.26 17.08
N PRO A 424 22.03 0.07 17.14
CA PRO A 424 22.23 -0.66 18.40
C PRO A 424 23.04 0.09 19.48
N SER A 425 24.00 0.91 19.06
CA SER A 425 24.83 1.74 19.95
C SER A 425 24.03 2.76 20.78
N LYS A 426 22.83 3.14 20.33
CA LYS A 426 21.97 4.15 20.95
C LYS A 426 20.75 3.55 21.67
N HIS A 427 20.70 2.23 21.90
CA HIS A 427 19.60 1.56 22.60
C HIS A 427 19.24 2.18 23.95
N GLY A 428 20.23 2.62 24.74
CA GLY A 428 19.97 3.27 26.03
C GLY A 428 19.16 4.57 25.91
N LEU A 429 19.41 5.37 24.86
CA LEU A 429 18.66 6.59 24.58
C LEU A 429 17.21 6.29 24.19
N PHE A 430 17.00 5.33 23.28
CA PHE A 430 15.66 4.96 22.84
C PHE A 430 14.84 4.35 23.97
N LEU A 431 15.46 3.51 24.80
CA LEU A 431 14.81 2.94 25.96
C LEU A 431 14.42 4.04 26.97
N GLY A 432 15.29 5.01 27.22
CA GLY A 432 14.99 6.15 28.07
C GLY A 432 13.81 6.99 27.57
N PHE A 433 13.73 7.21 26.24
CA PHE A 433 12.59 7.88 25.61
C PHE A 433 11.29 7.07 25.76
N LEU A 434 11.31 5.78 25.41
CA LEU A 434 10.15 4.89 25.53
C LEU A 434 9.68 4.75 26.98
N ALA A 435 10.60 4.72 27.94
CA ALA A 435 10.29 4.73 29.37
C ALA A 435 9.61 6.03 29.84
N GLY A 436 10.00 7.19 29.27
CA GLY A 436 9.29 8.45 29.49
C GLY A 436 7.86 8.37 28.97
N VAL A 437 7.71 7.95 27.71
CA VAL A 437 6.42 7.73 27.05
C VAL A 437 5.50 6.77 27.81
N LEU A 438 6.05 5.70 28.40
CA LEU A 438 5.28 4.74 29.18
C LEU A 438 4.79 5.31 30.53
N ARG A 439 5.39 6.39 31.05
CA ARG A 439 4.93 7.09 32.26
C ARG A 439 3.91 8.19 31.99
N ASP A 440 3.96 8.81 30.82
CA ASP A 440 3.02 9.89 30.44
C ASP A 440 1.59 9.37 30.20
N GLU A 441 0.56 10.21 30.26
CA GLU A 441 -0.81 9.79 29.93
C GLU A 441 -0.97 9.42 28.45
N GLY A 442 -1.71 8.36 28.14
CA GLY A 442 -2.01 7.99 26.76
C GLY A 442 -2.92 6.78 26.60
N GLY A 443 -3.59 6.69 25.45
CA GLY A 443 -4.53 5.63 25.15
C GLY A 443 -3.90 4.24 24.98
N PHE A 444 -4.76 3.23 24.98
CA PHE A 444 -4.38 1.81 24.93
C PHE A 444 -3.48 1.45 23.74
N GLU A 445 -3.84 1.83 22.51
CA GLU A 445 -3.07 1.46 21.31
C GLU A 445 -1.69 2.14 21.27
N PHE A 446 -1.58 3.38 21.77
CA PHE A 446 -0.30 4.06 21.90
C PHE A 446 0.62 3.35 22.90
N LYS A 447 0.11 3.07 24.10
CA LYS A 447 0.86 2.32 25.13
C LYS A 447 1.26 0.94 24.63
N ARG A 448 0.38 0.25 23.90
CA ARG A 448 0.67 -1.02 23.24
C ARG A 448 1.86 -0.90 22.27
N ALA A 449 1.86 0.09 21.38
CA ALA A 449 2.95 0.31 20.42
C ALA A 449 4.29 0.55 21.13
N ALA A 450 4.30 1.39 22.18
CA ALA A 450 5.48 1.65 22.99
C ALA A 450 5.99 0.39 23.71
N ILE A 451 5.09 -0.40 24.31
CA ILE A 451 5.46 -1.67 24.97
C ILE A 451 6.05 -2.66 23.96
N GLU A 452 5.45 -2.80 22.78
CA GLU A 452 5.99 -3.68 21.74
C GLU A 452 7.40 -3.24 21.30
N ALA A 453 7.66 -1.93 21.22
CA ALA A 453 8.99 -1.40 20.94
C ALA A 453 10.02 -1.77 22.04
N VAL A 454 9.64 -1.67 23.32
CA VAL A 454 10.49 -2.08 24.45
C VAL A 454 10.73 -3.58 24.46
N MET A 455 9.71 -4.40 24.16
CA MET A 455 9.84 -5.86 24.07
C MET A 455 10.82 -6.27 22.96
N ASP A 456 10.75 -5.66 21.79
CA ASP A 456 11.68 -5.95 20.71
C ASP A 456 13.11 -5.55 21.04
N LEU A 457 13.29 -4.38 21.69
CA LEU A 457 14.59 -3.96 22.18
C LEU A 457 15.17 -4.95 23.20
N ALA A 458 14.33 -5.54 24.07
CA ALA A 458 14.76 -6.59 24.99
C ALA A 458 15.16 -7.90 24.27
N ARG A 459 14.50 -8.26 23.15
CA ARG A 459 14.82 -9.45 22.35
C ARG A 459 16.12 -9.32 21.55
N GLN A 460 16.45 -8.12 21.07
CA GLN A 460 17.67 -7.87 20.28
C GLN A 460 18.97 -8.12 21.08
N GLY A 461 18.89 -8.20 22.42
CA GLY A 461 19.99 -8.58 23.29
C GLY A 461 20.97 -7.45 23.62
N GLY A 462 21.97 -7.76 24.46
CA GLY A 462 23.00 -6.81 24.92
C GLY A 462 22.73 -6.24 26.32
N GLU A 463 23.46 -5.16 26.68
CA GLU A 463 23.36 -4.47 27.98
C GLU A 463 21.97 -3.86 28.23
N SER A 464 21.23 -3.55 27.17
CA SER A 464 19.91 -2.93 27.22
C SER A 464 18.79 -3.87 27.64
N ARG A 465 19.01 -5.20 27.59
CA ARG A 465 17.99 -6.21 27.93
C ARG A 465 17.50 -6.10 29.37
N GLU A 466 18.42 -6.05 30.34
CA GLU A 466 18.03 -5.96 31.76
C GLU A 466 17.36 -4.63 32.07
N ALA A 467 17.82 -3.54 31.45
CA ALA A 467 17.21 -2.23 31.59
C ALA A 467 15.77 -2.22 31.01
N ALA A 468 15.56 -2.84 29.84
CA ALA A 468 14.24 -2.92 29.21
C ALA A 468 13.25 -3.76 30.05
N LEU A 469 13.70 -4.90 30.57
CA LEU A 469 12.88 -5.72 31.47
C LEU A 469 12.57 -4.99 32.79
N ALA A 470 13.49 -4.20 33.32
CA ALA A 470 13.25 -3.37 34.49
C ALA A 470 12.17 -2.30 34.24
N GLN A 471 12.21 -1.63 33.08
CA GLN A 471 11.17 -0.66 32.68
C GLN A 471 9.80 -1.31 32.51
N LEU A 472 9.75 -2.52 31.96
CA LEU A 472 8.51 -3.30 31.88
C LEU A 472 7.98 -3.71 33.27
N CYS A 473 8.86 -3.98 34.24
CA CYS A 473 8.47 -4.27 35.62
C CYS A 473 7.90 -3.05 36.34
N GLU A 474 8.52 -1.88 36.15
CA GLU A 474 8.00 -0.59 36.65
C GLU A 474 6.62 -0.31 36.04
N PHE A 475 6.46 -0.49 34.73
CA PHE A 475 5.20 -0.24 34.04
C PHE A 475 4.03 -1.07 34.59
N ILE A 476 4.22 -2.36 34.87
CA ILE A 476 3.14 -3.21 35.40
C ILE A 476 2.78 -2.89 36.86
N GLU A 477 3.57 -2.10 37.58
CA GLU A 477 3.24 -1.72 38.96
C GLU A 477 2.04 -0.79 39.04
N ASP A 478 1.95 0.15 38.10
CA ASP A 478 0.91 1.19 38.04
C ASP A 478 0.19 1.20 36.67
N CYS A 479 0.06 0.04 36.01
CA CYS A 479 -0.60 -0.05 34.71
C CYS A 479 -2.13 -0.02 34.86
N GLU A 480 -2.77 0.97 34.24
CA GLU A 480 -4.24 1.07 34.18
C GLU A 480 -4.90 0.03 33.24
N PHE A 481 -4.14 -0.51 32.27
CA PHE A 481 -4.67 -1.40 31.24
C PHE A 481 -4.36 -2.88 31.52
N SER A 482 -5.32 -3.62 32.07
CA SER A 482 -5.12 -5.05 32.40
C SER A 482 -4.64 -5.92 31.23
N LYS A 483 -5.11 -5.64 30.00
CA LYS A 483 -4.65 -6.35 28.79
C LYS A 483 -3.16 -6.13 28.51
N LEU A 484 -2.63 -4.94 28.78
CA LEU A 484 -1.20 -4.66 28.63
C LEU A 484 -0.39 -5.31 29.75
N SER A 485 -0.88 -5.29 31.00
CA SER A 485 -0.26 -6.00 32.12
C SER A 485 -0.13 -7.50 31.83
N VAL A 486 -1.18 -8.13 31.28
CA VAL A 486 -1.15 -9.53 30.86
C VAL A 486 -0.08 -9.78 29.78
N ARG A 487 0.01 -8.90 28.77
CA ARG A 487 0.99 -9.01 27.68
C ARG A 487 2.42 -8.88 28.21
N VAL A 488 2.67 -7.94 29.10
CA VAL A 488 3.99 -7.74 29.74
C VAL A 488 4.34 -8.92 30.66
N LEU A 489 3.41 -9.40 31.48
CA LEU A 489 3.63 -10.57 32.33
C LEU A 489 3.95 -11.82 31.53
N HIS A 490 3.27 -12.03 30.40
CA HIS A 490 3.58 -13.13 29.49
C HIS A 490 5.03 -13.04 28.99
N PHE A 491 5.44 -11.86 28.51
CA PHE A 491 6.80 -11.60 28.03
C PHE A 491 7.87 -11.74 29.12
N LEU A 492 7.61 -11.24 30.33
CA LEU A 492 8.50 -11.43 31.48
C LEU A 492 8.65 -12.91 31.83
N GLY A 493 7.59 -13.72 31.66
CA GLY A 493 7.65 -15.17 31.82
C GLY A 493 8.53 -15.87 30.79
N ASP A 494 8.64 -15.34 29.56
CA ASP A 494 9.48 -15.90 28.50
C ASP A 494 10.95 -15.47 28.64
N GLU A 495 11.20 -14.17 28.81
CA GLU A 495 12.55 -13.60 28.79
C GLU A 495 13.22 -13.51 30.16
N GLY A 496 12.42 -13.35 31.22
CA GLY A 496 12.90 -13.18 32.59
C GLY A 496 13.68 -14.38 33.16
N PRO A 497 13.30 -15.65 32.90
CA PRO A 497 14.05 -16.81 33.38
C PRO A 497 15.47 -16.95 32.79
N ALA A 498 15.73 -16.34 31.63
CA ALA A 498 17.02 -16.38 30.97
C ALA A 498 18.01 -15.29 31.46
N THR A 499 17.57 -14.38 32.32
CA THR A 499 18.39 -13.28 32.89
C THR A 499 19.38 -13.78 33.95
N ALA A 500 20.37 -12.95 34.31
CA ALA A 500 21.36 -13.28 35.33
C ALA A 500 20.75 -13.39 36.75
N ARG A 501 19.70 -12.62 37.04
CA ARG A 501 19.02 -12.61 38.36
C ARG A 501 17.49 -12.77 38.23
N PRO A 502 16.99 -14.00 37.97
CA PRO A 502 15.56 -14.25 37.79
C PRO A 502 14.69 -13.90 39.00
N SER A 503 15.24 -13.96 40.22
CA SER A 503 14.52 -13.72 41.48
C SER A 503 13.95 -12.30 41.62
N VAL A 504 14.59 -11.29 40.99
CA VAL A 504 14.10 -9.90 41.01
C VAL A 504 12.75 -9.80 40.32
N TYR A 505 12.62 -10.40 39.14
CA TYR A 505 11.39 -10.38 38.33
C TYR A 505 10.24 -11.14 39.01
N ILE A 506 10.53 -12.25 39.69
CA ILE A 506 9.53 -13.01 40.45
C ILE A 506 8.85 -12.15 41.51
N ARG A 507 9.57 -11.24 42.16
CA ARG A 507 8.98 -10.32 43.14
C ARG A 507 7.94 -9.40 42.51
N HIS A 508 8.27 -8.80 41.37
CA HIS A 508 7.33 -7.93 40.64
C HIS A 508 6.10 -8.70 40.16
N ILE A 509 6.29 -9.93 39.66
CA ILE A 509 5.18 -10.80 39.22
C ILE A 509 4.31 -11.22 40.42
N TYR A 510 4.91 -11.60 41.54
CA TYR A 510 4.17 -12.03 42.73
C TYR A 510 3.33 -10.91 43.34
N ASN A 511 3.82 -9.66 43.35
CA ASN A 511 3.03 -8.53 43.81
C ASN A 511 1.72 -8.39 43.00
N ARG A 512 1.74 -8.67 41.69
CA ARG A 512 0.53 -8.66 40.84
C ARG A 512 -0.44 -9.78 41.19
N VAL A 513 0.05 -10.95 41.62
CA VAL A 513 -0.80 -12.05 42.11
C VAL A 513 -1.60 -11.62 43.36
N VAL A 514 -1.15 -10.63 44.13
CA VAL A 514 -1.86 -10.22 45.35
C VAL A 514 -2.75 -9.00 45.11
N LEU A 515 -2.28 -8.03 44.33
CA LEU A 515 -2.86 -6.68 44.27
C LEU A 515 -3.82 -6.46 43.11
N GLU A 516 -3.81 -7.32 42.09
CA GLU A 516 -4.51 -7.08 40.82
C GLU A 516 -5.82 -7.86 40.68
N ASN A 517 -6.55 -7.58 39.60
CA ASN A 517 -7.74 -8.33 39.21
C ASN A 517 -7.42 -9.76 38.71
N ALA A 518 -8.47 -10.59 38.64
CA ALA A 518 -8.35 -12.02 38.32
C ALA A 518 -7.58 -12.31 37.02
N VAL A 519 -7.83 -11.53 35.96
CA VAL A 519 -7.20 -11.74 34.64
C VAL A 519 -5.68 -11.53 34.71
N VAL A 520 -5.23 -10.50 35.43
CA VAL A 520 -3.81 -10.21 35.63
C VAL A 520 -3.17 -11.23 36.59
N ARG A 521 -3.87 -11.63 37.67
CA ARG A 521 -3.41 -12.69 38.57
C ARG A 521 -3.20 -14.01 37.83
N ALA A 522 -4.15 -14.40 36.98
CA ALA A 522 -4.08 -15.61 36.16
C ALA A 522 -2.87 -15.60 35.21
N ALA A 523 -2.56 -14.44 34.62
CA ALA A 523 -1.36 -14.27 33.78
C ALA A 523 -0.06 -14.35 34.61
N ALA A 524 -0.05 -13.77 35.80
CA ALA A 524 1.10 -13.81 36.71
C ALA A 524 1.39 -15.24 37.19
N VAL A 525 0.37 -16.05 37.47
CA VAL A 525 0.50 -17.48 37.78
C VAL A 525 1.16 -18.24 36.62
N SER A 526 0.72 -18.01 35.38
CA SER A 526 1.34 -18.60 34.18
C SER A 526 2.80 -18.16 34.01
N ALA A 527 3.11 -16.88 34.27
CA ALA A 527 4.49 -16.39 34.20
C ALA A 527 5.38 -17.07 35.26
N LEU A 528 4.93 -17.18 36.51
CA LEU A 528 5.65 -17.89 37.58
C LEU A 528 5.92 -19.36 37.20
N ALA A 529 4.96 -20.03 36.56
CA ALA A 529 5.13 -21.40 36.08
C ALA A 529 6.30 -21.53 35.10
N LYS A 530 6.48 -20.57 34.18
CA LYS A 530 7.61 -20.54 33.24
C LYS A 530 8.96 -20.37 33.96
N PHE A 531 9.04 -19.52 35.00
CA PHE A 531 10.24 -19.41 35.85
C PHE A 531 10.57 -20.73 36.56
N GLY A 532 9.56 -21.43 37.09
CA GLY A 532 9.76 -22.74 37.73
C GLY A 532 10.12 -23.87 36.74
N ALA A 533 9.71 -23.73 35.48
CA ALA A 533 9.99 -24.72 34.43
C ALA A 533 11.31 -24.48 33.68
N ALA A 534 11.94 -23.32 33.84
CA ALA A 534 13.10 -22.92 33.06
C ALA A 534 14.28 -23.91 33.21
N PRO A 535 15.05 -24.18 32.13
CA PRO A 535 16.18 -25.12 32.18
C PRO A 535 17.27 -24.72 33.19
N ARG A 536 17.43 -23.41 33.43
CA ARG A 536 18.42 -22.83 34.35
C ARG A 536 17.90 -22.65 35.79
N ALA A 537 16.65 -23.06 36.07
CA ALA A 537 16.08 -22.89 37.39
C ALA A 537 16.73 -23.87 38.39
N ASP A 538 17.40 -23.34 39.40
CA ASP A 538 17.97 -24.14 40.49
C ASP A 538 16.87 -24.73 41.38
N ALA A 539 17.20 -25.76 42.17
CA ALA A 539 16.24 -26.44 43.02
C ALA A 539 15.61 -25.50 44.08
N ALA A 540 16.33 -24.43 44.46
CA ALA A 540 15.84 -23.42 45.41
C ALA A 540 14.76 -22.51 44.78
N LEU A 541 14.98 -22.03 43.55
CA LEU A 541 14.00 -21.25 42.79
C LEU A 541 12.75 -22.06 42.48
N GLN A 542 12.91 -23.32 42.07
CA GLN A 542 11.80 -24.23 41.81
C GLN A 542 10.95 -24.45 43.08
N ARG A 543 11.59 -24.67 44.23
CA ARG A 543 10.88 -24.78 45.51
C ARG A 543 10.15 -23.49 45.87
N SER A 544 10.79 -22.34 45.66
CA SER A 544 10.20 -21.03 45.93
C SER A 544 8.96 -20.78 45.07
N VAL A 545 9.06 -20.97 43.75
CA VAL A 545 7.94 -20.85 42.81
C VAL A 545 6.81 -21.81 43.17
N ARG A 546 7.12 -23.06 43.53
CA ARG A 546 6.13 -24.03 43.97
C ARG A 546 5.35 -23.54 45.20
N VAL A 547 6.02 -22.96 46.19
CA VAL A 547 5.34 -22.38 47.37
C VAL A 547 4.40 -21.24 46.97
N LEU A 548 4.81 -20.38 46.05
CA LEU A 548 3.96 -19.28 45.57
C LEU A 548 2.73 -19.81 44.81
N LEU A 549 2.92 -20.80 43.92
CA LEU A 549 1.83 -21.42 43.18
C LEU A 549 0.85 -22.17 44.10
N THR A 550 1.33 -22.85 45.14
CA THR A 550 0.45 -23.52 46.12
C THR A 550 -0.46 -22.53 46.83
N ARG A 551 0.01 -21.32 47.14
CA ARG A 551 -0.84 -20.28 47.75
C ARG A 551 -1.95 -19.80 46.80
N CYS A 552 -1.74 -19.87 45.49
CA CYS A 552 -2.73 -19.47 44.50
C CYS A 552 -3.89 -20.48 44.37
N LEU A 553 -3.78 -21.67 44.97
CA LEU A 553 -4.88 -22.63 45.05
C LEU A 553 -6.04 -22.15 45.93
N ASP A 554 -5.78 -21.21 46.83
CA ASP A 554 -6.78 -20.60 47.71
C ASP A 554 -7.30 -19.25 47.15
N ASP A 555 -7.00 -18.91 45.89
CA ASP A 555 -7.54 -17.69 45.26
C ASP A 555 -9.07 -17.74 45.19
N ARG A 556 -9.73 -16.58 45.20
CA ARG A 556 -11.19 -16.50 45.13
C ARG A 556 -11.72 -16.83 43.74
N ASP A 557 -10.92 -16.56 42.72
CA ASP A 557 -11.26 -16.76 41.31
C ASP A 557 -10.91 -18.19 40.86
N ASP A 558 -11.81 -18.83 40.12
CA ASP A 558 -11.64 -20.20 39.64
C ASP A 558 -10.56 -20.33 38.57
N GLU A 559 -10.49 -19.42 37.61
CA GLU A 559 -9.46 -19.41 36.56
C GLU A 559 -8.04 -19.33 37.16
N VAL A 560 -7.85 -18.51 38.21
CA VAL A 560 -6.55 -18.41 38.90
C VAL A 560 -6.20 -19.72 39.60
N ARG A 561 -7.16 -20.33 40.32
CA ARG A 561 -6.96 -21.63 41.01
C ARG A 561 -6.64 -22.75 40.02
N ASP A 562 -7.35 -22.81 38.91
CA ASP A 562 -7.19 -23.84 37.88
C ASP A 562 -5.82 -23.72 37.19
N ARG A 563 -5.39 -22.50 36.87
CA ARG A 563 -4.02 -22.27 36.36
C ARG A 563 -2.95 -22.62 37.38
N ALA A 564 -3.17 -22.35 38.66
CA ALA A 564 -2.22 -22.71 39.72
C ALA A 564 -2.10 -24.23 39.87
N ALA A 565 -3.22 -24.94 39.88
CA ALA A 565 -3.25 -26.41 39.92
C ALA A 565 -2.57 -27.02 38.68
N TRP A 566 -2.87 -26.49 37.49
CA TRP A 566 -2.22 -26.89 36.25
C TRP A 566 -0.70 -26.65 36.29
N ALA A 567 -0.28 -25.45 36.69
CA ALA A 567 1.14 -25.08 36.78
C ALA A 567 1.91 -25.99 37.74
N LEU A 568 1.38 -26.26 38.93
CA LEU A 568 2.00 -27.18 39.90
C LEU A 568 2.19 -28.59 39.31
N ARG A 569 1.21 -29.09 38.56
CA ARG A 569 1.29 -30.41 37.93
C ARG A 569 2.28 -30.45 36.76
N MET A 570 2.27 -29.44 35.90
CA MET A 570 3.15 -29.39 34.71
C MET A 570 4.61 -29.13 35.05
N THR A 571 4.88 -28.41 36.15
CA THR A 571 6.24 -28.13 36.63
C THR A 571 6.85 -29.25 37.49
N ALA A 572 6.10 -30.31 37.82
CA ALA A 572 6.54 -31.32 38.79
C ALA A 572 7.60 -32.32 38.25
N ALA A 573 7.46 -32.79 37.01
CA ALA A 573 8.38 -33.76 36.39
C ALA A 573 9.06 -33.17 35.14
N ASP A 574 10.31 -33.58 34.89
CA ASP A 574 11.09 -32.96 33.82
C ASP A 574 10.58 -33.28 32.41
N ALA A 575 10.09 -34.51 32.20
CA ALA A 575 9.46 -34.91 30.94
C ALA A 575 8.18 -34.08 30.63
N THR A 576 7.36 -33.78 31.65
CA THR A 576 6.18 -32.92 31.48
C THR A 576 6.56 -31.46 31.27
N ARG A 577 7.63 -30.96 31.92
CA ARG A 577 8.16 -29.62 31.69
C ARG A 577 8.62 -29.44 30.25
N ALA A 578 9.38 -30.40 29.74
CA ALA A 578 9.88 -30.39 28.38
C ALA A 578 8.73 -30.35 27.36
N LYS A 579 7.72 -31.21 27.54
CA LYS A 579 6.61 -31.36 26.59
C LYS A 579 5.60 -30.21 26.58
N TYR A 580 5.23 -29.67 27.75
CA TYR A 580 4.08 -28.74 27.84
C TYR A 580 4.45 -27.30 28.18
N VAL A 581 5.68 -27.04 28.64
CA VAL A 581 6.11 -25.69 29.06
C VAL A 581 7.30 -25.19 28.26
N ARG A 582 8.25 -26.06 27.89
CA ARG A 582 9.44 -25.70 27.08
C ARG A 582 9.26 -25.90 25.58
N ASP A 583 8.17 -26.50 25.13
CA ASP A 583 7.87 -26.67 23.71
C ASP A 583 7.64 -25.29 23.06
N ASP A 584 8.55 -24.92 22.15
CA ASP A 584 8.53 -23.66 21.42
C ASP A 584 7.85 -23.79 20.04
N SER A 585 7.18 -24.92 19.78
CA SER A 585 6.36 -25.10 18.59
C SER A 585 4.96 -24.49 18.75
N THR A 586 4.46 -23.94 17.65
CA THR A 586 3.08 -23.45 17.49
C THR A 586 2.56 -23.87 16.12
N PHE A 587 1.25 -23.82 15.91
CA PHE A 587 0.68 -24.05 14.58
C PHE A 587 0.76 -22.77 13.75
N SER A 588 0.98 -22.92 12.44
CA SER A 588 0.80 -21.79 11.51
C SER A 588 -0.66 -21.35 11.54
N LEU A 589 -0.93 -20.19 12.16
CA LEU A 589 -2.29 -19.69 12.36
C LEU A 589 -3.06 -19.45 11.05
N PRO A 590 -2.46 -18.87 9.98
CA PRO A 590 -3.16 -18.69 8.72
C PRO A 590 -3.61 -20.02 8.10
N VAL A 591 -2.76 -21.04 8.18
CA VAL A 591 -3.09 -22.39 7.67
C VAL A 591 -4.14 -23.05 8.55
N LEU A 592 -4.01 -22.96 9.88
CA LEU A 592 -4.99 -23.49 10.82
C LEU A 592 -6.37 -22.87 10.60
N GLU A 593 -6.44 -21.55 10.47
CA GLU A 593 -7.70 -20.82 10.24
C GLU A 593 -8.35 -21.27 8.94
N ARG A 594 -7.62 -21.29 7.81
CA ARG A 594 -8.17 -21.73 6.53
C ARG A 594 -8.70 -23.17 6.62
N ARG A 595 -7.95 -24.09 7.22
CA ARG A 595 -8.37 -25.49 7.39
C ARG A 595 -9.59 -25.65 8.30
N LEU A 596 -9.71 -24.84 9.34
CA LEU A 596 -10.89 -24.82 10.19
C LEU A 596 -12.11 -24.27 9.43
N VAL A 597 -11.93 -23.25 8.60
CA VAL A 597 -13.01 -22.72 7.74
C VAL A 597 -13.46 -23.79 6.75
N GLU A 598 -12.53 -24.49 6.08
CA GLU A 598 -12.83 -25.63 5.19
C GLU A 598 -13.61 -26.73 5.93
N TYR A 599 -13.15 -27.11 7.13
CA TYR A 599 -13.80 -28.13 7.94
C TYR A 599 -15.20 -27.73 8.38
N CYS A 600 -15.41 -26.46 8.74
CA CYS A 600 -16.73 -25.94 9.13
C CYS A 600 -17.67 -25.75 7.94
N ALA A 601 -17.15 -25.50 6.73
CA ALA A 601 -17.94 -25.32 5.52
C ALA A 601 -18.48 -26.65 4.96
N ASP A 602 -17.78 -27.76 5.18
CA ASP A 602 -18.24 -29.08 4.75
C ASP A 602 -19.22 -29.69 5.76
N ALA A 603 -20.51 -29.71 5.39
CA ALA A 603 -21.60 -30.26 6.19
C ALA A 603 -21.43 -31.76 6.56
N GLY A 604 -20.61 -32.52 5.82
CA GLY A 604 -20.28 -33.92 6.08
C GLY A 604 -18.98 -34.13 6.86
N ALA A 605 -18.15 -33.10 7.07
CA ALA A 605 -16.85 -33.25 7.72
C ALA A 605 -16.95 -33.68 9.19
N ALA A 606 -17.93 -33.17 9.94
CA ALA A 606 -18.18 -33.59 11.31
C ALA A 606 -18.58 -35.08 11.41
N ALA A 607 -19.25 -35.61 10.39
CA ALA A 607 -19.61 -37.03 10.30
C ALA A 607 -18.41 -37.92 9.92
N ARG A 608 -17.43 -37.39 9.16
CA ARG A 608 -16.19 -38.11 8.81
C ARG A 608 -15.17 -38.16 9.95
N GLY A 609 -15.27 -37.27 10.93
CA GLY A 609 -14.47 -37.33 12.17
C GLY A 609 -14.11 -35.97 12.74
N ARG A 610 -13.37 -35.98 13.86
CA ARG A 610 -12.85 -34.76 14.51
C ARG A 610 -11.77 -34.13 13.62
N PHE A 611 -11.67 -32.80 13.65
CA PHE A 611 -10.60 -32.05 12.99
C PHE A 611 -9.21 -32.60 13.37
N SER A 612 -8.38 -32.89 12.37
CA SER A 612 -7.04 -33.46 12.55
C SER A 612 -5.97 -32.37 12.49
N PHE A 613 -5.21 -32.23 13.56
CA PHE A 613 -4.07 -31.31 13.63
C PHE A 613 -2.81 -31.82 12.90
N GLY A 614 -2.81 -33.07 12.41
CA GLY A 614 -1.64 -33.66 11.76
C GLY A 614 -1.25 -33.00 10.43
N ALA A 615 -2.25 -32.43 9.74
CA ALA A 615 -2.07 -31.74 8.46
C ALA A 615 -1.78 -30.23 8.61
N VAL A 616 -1.71 -29.72 9.85
CA VAL A 616 -1.40 -28.31 10.12
C VAL A 616 0.11 -28.21 10.42
N PRO A 617 0.89 -27.49 9.59
CA PRO A 617 2.32 -27.31 9.83
C PRO A 617 2.58 -26.68 11.19
N ARG A 618 3.57 -27.22 11.90
CA ARG A 618 4.12 -26.59 13.09
C ARG A 618 5.30 -25.70 12.71
N VAL A 619 5.33 -24.51 13.27
CA VAL A 619 6.41 -23.52 13.14
C VAL A 619 6.94 -23.17 14.52
N SER A 620 8.15 -22.64 14.62
CA SER A 620 8.63 -22.11 15.90
C SER A 620 7.94 -20.79 16.23
N ARG A 621 7.85 -20.43 17.52
CA ARG A 621 7.32 -19.12 17.95
C ARG A 621 8.15 -17.95 17.41
N ALA A 622 9.46 -18.14 17.22
CA ALA A 622 10.33 -17.14 16.61
C ALA A 622 9.95 -16.88 15.14
N GLN A 623 9.72 -17.94 14.36
CA GLN A 623 9.28 -17.82 12.97
C GLN A 623 7.90 -17.16 12.86
N GLU A 624 6.96 -17.49 13.75
CA GLU A 624 5.65 -16.82 13.81
C GLU A 624 5.78 -15.32 14.13
N ALA A 625 6.68 -14.96 15.04
CA ALA A 625 6.92 -13.57 15.40
C ALA A 625 7.53 -12.77 14.25
N ASP A 626 8.48 -13.35 13.51
CA ASP A 626 9.10 -12.74 12.34
C ASP A 626 8.09 -12.55 11.20
N ALA A 627 7.24 -13.55 10.94
CA ALA A 627 6.18 -13.45 9.94
C ALA A 627 5.19 -12.31 10.26
N ARG A 628 4.73 -12.23 11.52
CA ARG A 628 3.88 -11.13 11.98
C ARG A 628 4.56 -9.76 11.89
N GLN A 629 5.87 -9.71 12.12
CA GLN A 629 6.62 -8.46 12.04
C GLN A 629 6.69 -7.96 10.58
N ARG A 630 6.86 -8.87 9.61
CA ARG A 630 6.82 -8.53 8.18
C ARG A 630 5.45 -8.02 7.75
N GLU A 631 4.38 -8.77 8.05
CA GLU A 631 3.00 -8.36 7.75
C GLU A 631 2.65 -6.98 8.33
N ARG A 632 3.17 -6.67 9.53
CA ARG A 632 2.96 -5.36 10.16
C ARG A 632 3.73 -4.24 9.48
N LEU A 633 4.97 -4.49 9.05
CA LEU A 633 5.73 -3.50 8.29
C LEU A 633 5.00 -3.18 6.97
N ASP A 634 4.44 -4.20 6.32
CA ASP A 634 3.65 -4.04 5.10
C ASP A 634 2.31 -3.31 5.36
N ALA A 635 1.60 -3.65 6.44
CA ALA A 635 0.35 -2.99 6.83
C ALA A 635 0.54 -1.53 7.26
N MET A 636 1.65 -1.23 7.96
CA MET A 636 2.02 0.13 8.30
C MET A 636 2.32 0.95 7.02
N ASP A 637 2.91 0.30 6.01
CA ASP A 637 3.11 0.92 4.69
C ASP A 637 1.76 1.18 3.98
N ALA A 638 0.78 0.29 4.09
CA ALA A 638 -0.58 0.47 3.54
C ALA A 638 -1.37 1.63 4.19
N VAL A 639 -1.23 1.85 5.49
CA VAL A 639 -1.87 2.98 6.20
C VAL A 639 -1.19 4.32 5.86
N LEU A 640 0.13 4.32 5.73
CA LEU A 640 0.91 5.52 5.43
C LEU A 640 0.90 5.91 3.93
N THR A 641 0.46 5.01 3.04
CA THR A 641 0.29 5.24 1.59
C THR A 641 -1.06 5.85 1.22
N GLY A 642 -2.04 5.90 2.13
CA GLY A 642 -3.37 6.46 1.84
C GLY A 642 -4.21 5.64 0.86
N SER A 643 -3.83 4.39 0.58
CA SER A 643 -4.64 3.44 -0.19
C SER A 643 -5.86 2.92 0.59
N ALA A 644 -5.95 3.21 1.89
CA ALA A 644 -7.15 2.99 2.68
C ALA A 644 -8.18 4.12 2.46
N VAL A 645 -8.77 4.16 1.26
CA VAL A 645 -10.07 4.82 1.07
C VAL A 645 -11.04 3.77 0.56
N SER A 646 -12.05 3.49 1.40
CA SER A 646 -13.18 2.56 1.22
C SER A 646 -12.98 1.08 1.57
N ALA A 647 -12.75 0.80 2.86
CA ALA A 647 -13.24 -0.45 3.45
C ALA A 647 -14.15 -0.12 4.64
N GLY A 648 -15.46 -0.06 4.36
CA GLY A 648 -16.50 -0.11 5.38
C GLY A 648 -16.53 -1.50 6.06
N PRO A 649 -17.33 -1.67 7.13
CA PRO A 649 -17.28 -2.86 7.98
C PRO A 649 -17.59 -4.13 7.18
N ALA A 650 -16.74 -5.14 7.38
CA ALA A 650 -16.67 -6.37 6.61
C ALA A 650 -18.00 -7.15 6.52
N ALA A 651 -18.44 -7.37 5.28
CA ALA A 651 -19.26 -8.51 4.88
C ALA A 651 -18.36 -9.46 4.05
N PRO A 652 -18.61 -10.78 4.04
CA PRO A 652 -17.65 -11.77 3.54
C PRO A 652 -17.60 -11.73 2.02
N ALA A 653 -16.49 -11.25 1.46
CA ALA A 653 -16.21 -11.31 0.03
C ALA A 653 -15.49 -12.62 -0.32
N THR A 654 -16.02 -13.27 -1.33
CA THR A 654 -15.57 -14.51 -1.97
C THR A 654 -14.15 -14.41 -2.51
N ALA A 655 -13.38 -15.49 -2.31
CA ALA A 655 -12.01 -15.65 -2.77
C ALA A 655 -11.92 -15.72 -4.31
N SER A 656 -11.24 -14.75 -4.91
CA SER A 656 -10.58 -14.83 -6.22
C SER A 656 -9.89 -13.47 -6.47
N ALA A 657 -8.65 -13.51 -6.96
CA ALA A 657 -7.78 -12.37 -7.32
C ALA A 657 -6.94 -11.73 -6.18
N ALA A 658 -5.88 -12.43 -5.79
CA ALA A 658 -4.64 -11.81 -5.29
C ALA A 658 -3.48 -12.80 -5.50
N ALA A 659 -2.92 -12.84 -6.71
CA ALA A 659 -1.73 -13.61 -7.03
C ALA A 659 -0.89 -12.85 -8.06
N ALA A 660 -0.14 -11.85 -7.60
CA ALA A 660 0.94 -11.23 -8.38
C ALA A 660 1.86 -10.41 -7.46
N ALA A 661 2.87 -11.07 -6.89
CA ALA A 661 4.18 -10.54 -6.48
C ALA A 661 4.79 -11.56 -5.50
N ALA A 662 5.78 -12.34 -5.96
CA ALA A 662 6.45 -13.35 -5.13
C ALA A 662 7.95 -13.04 -5.01
N GLU A 663 8.37 -12.69 -3.78
CA GLU A 663 9.72 -12.88 -3.23
C GLU A 663 9.61 -13.18 -1.71
N PRO A 664 10.69 -13.60 -1.02
CA PRO A 664 11.15 -14.96 -0.85
C PRO A 664 10.69 -15.63 0.48
N ALA A 665 10.55 -16.96 0.41
CA ALA A 665 10.64 -17.96 1.49
C ALA A 665 9.57 -18.03 2.60
N THR A 666 8.92 -19.20 2.70
CA THR A 666 8.83 -20.13 3.87
C THR A 666 7.44 -20.79 4.03
N PHE A 667 7.48 -22.13 4.11
CA PHE A 667 6.41 -23.10 4.41
C PHE A 667 5.18 -23.14 3.48
N SER A 668 4.95 -24.33 2.91
CA SER A 668 3.97 -24.66 1.88
C SER A 668 2.51 -24.32 2.25
N ALA A 669 2.13 -23.06 2.04
CA ALA A 669 0.72 -22.63 2.02
C ALA A 669 0.00 -23.08 0.72
N ALA A 670 0.77 -23.50 -0.29
CA ALA A 670 0.32 -23.81 -1.65
C ALA A 670 -0.09 -25.28 -1.86
N ALA A 671 0.42 -26.25 -1.07
CA ALA A 671 0.10 -27.67 -1.24
C ALA A 671 -1.41 -28.01 -1.36
N PRO A 672 -2.34 -27.46 -0.54
CA PRO A 672 -3.76 -27.77 -0.72
C PRO A 672 -4.42 -27.04 -1.90
N LEU A 673 -3.89 -25.90 -2.34
CA LEU A 673 -4.39 -25.23 -3.54
C LEU A 673 -4.08 -26.09 -4.77
N TYR A 674 -2.84 -26.56 -4.87
CA TYR A 674 -2.43 -27.50 -5.92
C TYR A 674 -3.23 -28.80 -5.85
N ALA A 675 -3.46 -29.36 -4.66
CA ALA A 675 -4.28 -30.57 -4.52
C ALA A 675 -5.72 -30.36 -5.03
N ALA A 676 -6.34 -29.21 -4.75
CA ALA A 676 -7.68 -28.89 -5.24
C ALA A 676 -7.70 -28.67 -6.77
N GLN A 677 -6.69 -27.98 -7.32
CA GLN A 677 -6.54 -27.77 -8.77
C GLN A 677 -6.35 -29.10 -9.52
N LEU A 678 -5.44 -29.94 -9.04
CA LEU A 678 -5.16 -31.26 -9.63
C LEU A 678 -6.39 -32.19 -9.55
N ALA A 679 -7.13 -32.17 -8.44
CA ALA A 679 -8.34 -32.97 -8.27
C ALA A 679 -9.51 -32.50 -9.18
N ALA A 680 -9.53 -31.22 -9.58
CA ALA A 680 -10.53 -30.70 -10.50
C ALA A 680 -10.32 -31.19 -11.94
N ILE A 681 -9.13 -31.71 -12.29
CA ILE A 681 -8.77 -32.20 -13.61
C ILE A 681 -9.05 -33.71 -13.69
N PRO A 682 -10.06 -34.16 -14.46
CA PRO A 682 -10.47 -35.56 -14.48
C PRO A 682 -9.35 -36.53 -14.88
N ALA A 683 -8.45 -36.10 -15.78
CA ALA A 683 -7.32 -36.89 -16.25
C ALA A 683 -6.25 -37.14 -15.16
N LEU A 684 -6.11 -36.22 -14.20
CA LEU A 684 -5.12 -36.30 -13.12
C LEU A 684 -5.71 -36.88 -11.83
N ALA A 685 -7.03 -36.77 -11.63
CA ALA A 685 -7.73 -37.33 -10.48
C ALA A 685 -7.56 -38.86 -10.33
N ALA A 686 -7.23 -39.57 -11.42
CA ALA A 686 -6.97 -41.00 -11.41
C ALA A 686 -5.59 -41.39 -10.83
N LEU A 687 -4.64 -40.44 -10.69
CA LEU A 687 -3.26 -40.71 -10.27
C LEU A 687 -3.11 -40.85 -8.74
N GLY A 688 -4.10 -40.40 -7.97
CA GLY A 688 -4.16 -40.46 -6.51
C GLY A 688 -5.07 -39.39 -5.91
N ALA A 689 -5.47 -39.53 -4.65
CA ALA A 689 -6.38 -38.57 -3.99
C ALA A 689 -5.76 -37.18 -3.74
N GLN A 690 -4.43 -37.12 -3.58
CA GLN A 690 -3.65 -35.89 -3.41
C GLN A 690 -2.16 -36.19 -3.63
N PRO A 691 -1.35 -35.21 -4.07
CA PRO A 691 0.10 -35.36 -4.13
C PRO A 691 0.69 -35.55 -2.73
N LEU A 692 1.76 -36.34 -2.63
CA LEU A 692 2.51 -36.57 -1.40
C LEU A 692 3.38 -35.36 -1.06
N VAL A 693 4.05 -34.81 -2.07
CA VAL A 693 4.89 -33.62 -1.98
C VAL A 693 4.61 -32.74 -3.19
N SER A 694 4.65 -31.43 -3.02
CA SER A 694 4.70 -30.48 -4.12
C SER A 694 5.89 -29.57 -3.91
N SER A 695 6.61 -29.24 -4.98
CA SER A 695 7.80 -28.40 -4.91
C SER A 695 7.46 -27.08 -4.22
N ALA A 696 8.29 -26.69 -3.25
CA ALA A 696 8.03 -25.49 -2.45
C ALA A 696 8.16 -24.18 -3.25
N ARG A 697 8.89 -24.23 -4.38
CA ARG A 697 9.14 -23.10 -5.28
C ARG A 697 8.84 -23.52 -6.71
N ALA A 698 8.17 -22.63 -7.45
CA ALA A 698 8.04 -22.75 -8.89
C ALA A 698 9.37 -22.37 -9.56
N VAL A 699 9.87 -23.22 -10.45
CA VAL A 699 11.09 -22.98 -11.23
C VAL A 699 10.69 -22.16 -12.46
N ALA A 700 11.27 -20.99 -12.66
CA ALA A 700 11.05 -20.23 -13.88
C ALA A 700 11.78 -20.93 -15.02
N LEU A 701 11.08 -21.23 -16.12
CA LEU A 701 11.67 -21.83 -17.32
C LEU A 701 11.88 -20.80 -18.44
N THR A 702 11.46 -19.55 -18.21
CA THR A 702 11.73 -18.39 -19.04
C THR A 702 11.96 -17.16 -18.17
N GLU A 703 12.65 -16.15 -18.71
CA GLU A 703 12.89 -14.88 -18.02
C GLU A 703 11.59 -14.04 -17.94
N ALA A 704 11.49 -13.17 -16.92
CA ALA A 704 10.26 -12.42 -16.63
C ALA A 704 9.84 -11.40 -17.70
N GLU A 705 10.74 -11.06 -18.64
CA GLU A 705 10.53 -10.06 -19.70
C GLU A 705 10.39 -10.69 -21.11
N THR A 706 10.19 -12.00 -21.20
CA THR A 706 10.03 -12.73 -22.48
C THR A 706 8.59 -12.75 -22.98
N GLU A 707 8.41 -13.23 -24.22
CA GLU A 707 7.10 -13.35 -24.89
C GLU A 707 6.11 -14.23 -24.11
N TYR A 708 6.63 -15.27 -23.45
CA TYR A 708 5.85 -16.21 -22.66
C TYR A 708 6.54 -16.45 -21.32
N VAL A 709 5.89 -16.07 -20.22
CA VAL A 709 6.40 -16.33 -18.88
C VAL A 709 5.91 -17.70 -18.42
N VAL A 710 6.83 -18.67 -18.28
CA VAL A 710 6.54 -20.06 -17.92
C VAL A 710 7.20 -20.40 -16.59
N ARG A 711 6.41 -20.95 -15.65
CA ARG A 711 6.89 -21.46 -14.38
C ARG A 711 6.45 -22.90 -14.17
N CYS A 712 7.34 -23.75 -13.69
CA CYS A 712 7.10 -25.16 -13.45
C CYS A 712 7.00 -25.48 -11.95
N VAL A 713 5.93 -26.17 -11.55
CA VAL A 713 5.73 -26.74 -10.21
C VAL A 713 5.66 -28.26 -10.34
N LYS A 714 6.36 -28.98 -9.45
CA LYS A 714 6.44 -30.44 -9.49
C LYS A 714 5.59 -31.04 -8.38
N HIS A 715 4.77 -32.04 -8.70
CA HIS A 715 3.90 -32.73 -7.76
C HIS A 715 4.22 -34.23 -7.77
N VAL A 716 4.68 -34.74 -6.64
CA VAL A 716 5.09 -36.13 -6.48
C VAL A 716 3.94 -36.94 -5.88
N TYR A 717 3.56 -38.01 -6.56
CA TYR A 717 2.66 -39.06 -6.09
C TYR A 717 3.46 -40.34 -5.80
N GLU A 718 2.79 -41.35 -5.26
CA GLU A 718 3.42 -42.65 -4.96
C GLU A 718 4.01 -43.30 -6.22
N HIS A 719 3.24 -43.32 -7.32
CA HIS A 719 3.63 -43.93 -8.59
C HIS A 719 3.84 -42.94 -9.74
N HIS A 720 3.65 -41.63 -9.52
CA HIS A 720 3.65 -40.65 -10.60
C HIS A 720 4.36 -39.34 -10.21
N VAL A 721 4.84 -38.61 -11.20
CA VAL A 721 5.31 -37.22 -11.05
C VAL A 721 4.54 -36.37 -12.06
N VAL A 722 3.91 -35.30 -11.58
CA VAL A 722 3.14 -34.35 -12.41
C VAL A 722 3.86 -33.02 -12.43
N PHE A 723 4.11 -32.50 -13.62
CA PHE A 723 4.65 -31.17 -13.87
C PHE A 723 3.50 -30.24 -14.23
N GLN A 724 3.31 -29.19 -13.44
CA GLN A 724 2.38 -28.10 -13.71
C GLN A 724 3.17 -26.94 -14.30
N PHE A 725 2.77 -26.48 -15.49
CA PHE A 725 3.36 -25.34 -16.18
C PHE A 725 2.38 -24.17 -16.16
N ASP A 726 2.65 -23.17 -15.33
CA ASP A 726 1.90 -21.92 -15.31
C ASP A 726 2.45 -21.01 -16.42
N VAL A 727 1.65 -20.83 -17.47
CA VAL A 727 2.01 -20.08 -18.69
C VAL A 727 1.25 -18.76 -18.72
N THR A 728 1.96 -17.67 -18.98
CA THR A 728 1.37 -16.34 -19.20
C THR A 728 1.82 -15.79 -20.55
N ASN A 729 0.86 -15.46 -21.42
CA ASN A 729 1.11 -14.77 -22.67
C ASN A 729 1.26 -13.26 -22.42
N THR A 730 2.42 -12.67 -22.77
CA THR A 730 2.71 -11.24 -22.61
C THR A 730 2.50 -10.43 -23.89
N ILE A 731 2.03 -11.06 -24.98
CA ILE A 731 1.76 -10.43 -26.27
C ILE A 731 0.26 -10.09 -26.38
N ALA A 732 -0.06 -8.79 -26.46
CA ALA A 732 -1.44 -8.30 -26.50
C ALA A 732 -2.18 -8.53 -27.82
N GLU A 733 -1.45 -8.77 -28.91
CA GLU A 733 -1.98 -8.96 -30.28
C GLU A 733 -2.22 -10.44 -30.62
N GLN A 734 -2.02 -11.36 -29.67
CA GLN A 734 -2.10 -12.80 -29.90
C GLN A 734 -2.96 -13.50 -28.84
N VAL A 735 -3.71 -14.50 -29.28
CA VAL A 735 -4.32 -15.53 -28.41
C VAL A 735 -3.73 -16.87 -28.81
N LEU A 736 -3.34 -17.68 -27.82
CA LEU A 736 -2.81 -19.02 -28.07
C LEU A 736 -3.89 -20.06 -27.81
N GLU A 737 -4.07 -21.01 -28.71
CA GLU A 737 -4.94 -22.16 -28.53
C GLU A 737 -4.14 -23.46 -28.42
N GLN A 738 -4.68 -24.45 -27.70
CA GLN A 738 -4.07 -25.78 -27.52
C GLN A 738 -2.62 -25.72 -27.03
N VAL A 739 -2.34 -24.88 -26.03
CA VAL A 739 -0.99 -24.71 -25.49
C VAL A 739 -0.60 -25.96 -24.69
N GLU A 740 0.33 -26.75 -25.22
CA GLU A 740 0.91 -27.92 -24.57
C GLU A 740 2.42 -27.74 -24.33
N VAL A 741 2.96 -28.45 -23.35
CA VAL A 741 4.40 -28.53 -23.13
C VAL A 741 4.86 -29.94 -23.51
N ALA A 742 5.63 -30.03 -24.59
CA ALA A 742 6.33 -31.24 -24.95
C ALA A 742 7.56 -31.39 -24.04
N MET A 743 7.62 -32.49 -23.29
CA MET A 743 8.73 -32.83 -22.41
C MET A 743 9.45 -34.08 -22.94
N GLU A 744 10.72 -33.94 -23.27
CA GLU A 744 11.56 -35.03 -23.77
C GLU A 744 12.68 -35.33 -22.76
N PRO A 745 12.83 -36.58 -22.27
CA PRO A 745 13.92 -36.97 -21.38
C PRO A 745 15.28 -36.72 -22.06
N ALA A 746 16.23 -36.14 -21.34
CA ALA A 746 17.54 -35.79 -21.89
C ALA A 746 18.46 -37.01 -22.14
N ASP A 747 18.23 -38.12 -21.43
CA ASP A 747 19.01 -39.34 -21.53
C ASP A 747 18.16 -40.62 -21.42
N ASP A 748 18.75 -41.74 -21.83
CA ASP A 748 18.09 -43.06 -21.84
C ASP A 748 17.73 -43.55 -20.42
N ASP A 749 18.48 -43.12 -19.40
CA ASP A 749 18.25 -43.48 -17.99
C ASP A 749 16.98 -42.79 -17.46
N ALA A 750 16.79 -41.50 -17.76
CA ALA A 750 15.57 -40.76 -17.46
C ALA A 750 14.35 -41.35 -18.20
N ALA A 751 14.51 -41.72 -19.47
CA ALA A 751 13.46 -42.37 -20.26
C ALA A 751 13.09 -43.76 -19.74
N ALA A 752 14.05 -44.48 -19.14
CA ALA A 752 13.81 -45.76 -18.49
C ALA A 752 13.11 -45.63 -17.13
N ALA A 753 13.38 -44.54 -16.39
CA ALA A 753 12.85 -44.30 -15.05
C ALA A 753 11.44 -43.66 -15.04
N LEU A 754 11.15 -42.78 -16.00
CA LEU A 754 9.90 -42.01 -16.08
C LEU A 754 9.23 -42.18 -17.45
N ARG A 755 8.02 -42.76 -17.46
CA ARG A 755 7.24 -42.98 -18.68
C ARG A 755 6.09 -41.98 -18.81
N PRO A 756 5.90 -41.30 -19.96
CA PRO A 756 4.82 -40.33 -20.12
C PRO A 756 3.44 -41.01 -20.07
N VAL A 757 2.50 -40.41 -19.33
CA VAL A 757 1.14 -40.95 -19.12
C VAL A 757 0.10 -40.05 -19.77
N VAL A 758 0.10 -38.76 -19.43
CA VAL A 758 -0.91 -37.81 -19.90
C VAL A 758 -0.33 -36.40 -20.01
N ALA A 759 -0.71 -35.69 -21.06
CA ALA A 759 -0.52 -34.25 -21.20
C ALA A 759 -1.90 -33.58 -21.26
N VAL A 760 -2.08 -32.50 -20.51
CA VAL A 760 -3.30 -31.70 -20.45
C VAL A 760 -2.97 -30.29 -20.95
N PRO A 761 -3.40 -29.94 -22.18
CA PRO A 761 -3.13 -28.62 -22.75
C PRO A 761 -4.05 -27.54 -22.16
N ILE A 762 -3.65 -26.27 -22.30
CA ILE A 762 -4.51 -25.11 -22.07
C ILE A 762 -5.35 -24.91 -23.35
N PRO A 763 -6.70 -24.93 -23.25
CA PRO A 763 -7.55 -24.77 -24.43
C PRO A 763 -7.37 -23.42 -25.14
N GLU A 764 -7.30 -22.33 -24.37
CA GLU A 764 -7.16 -20.96 -24.84
C GLU A 764 -6.40 -20.14 -23.79
N LEU A 765 -5.36 -19.41 -24.20
CA LEU A 765 -4.53 -18.55 -23.36
C LEU A 765 -4.52 -17.13 -23.92
N ARG A 766 -5.19 -16.22 -23.22
CA ARG A 766 -5.29 -14.79 -23.58
C ARG A 766 -4.16 -13.97 -22.97
N PHE A 767 -3.96 -12.77 -23.51
CA PHE A 767 -3.04 -11.78 -22.98
C PHE A 767 -3.25 -11.53 -21.48
N ASP A 768 -2.17 -11.62 -20.71
CA ASP A 768 -2.11 -11.36 -19.27
C ASP A 768 -3.14 -12.16 -18.43
N ALA A 769 -3.56 -13.33 -18.93
CA ALA A 769 -4.46 -14.26 -18.26
C ALA A 769 -3.75 -15.60 -18.02
N PRO A 770 -3.01 -15.76 -16.90
CA PRO A 770 -2.26 -16.98 -16.62
C PRO A 770 -3.15 -18.23 -16.57
N ALA A 771 -2.71 -19.31 -17.20
CA ALA A 771 -3.34 -20.62 -17.12
C ALA A 771 -2.28 -21.73 -17.03
N SER A 772 -2.69 -22.93 -16.61
CA SER A 772 -1.77 -24.03 -16.31
C SER A 772 -1.95 -25.21 -17.27
N ALA A 773 -0.86 -25.66 -17.89
CA ALA A 773 -0.76 -26.93 -18.59
C ALA A 773 -0.15 -28.00 -17.67
N TYR A 774 -0.40 -29.29 -17.93
CA TYR A 774 0.11 -30.37 -17.09
C TYR A 774 0.70 -31.51 -17.91
N VAL A 775 1.81 -32.09 -17.44
CA VAL A 775 2.39 -33.32 -18.00
C VAL A 775 2.67 -34.30 -16.86
N ALA A 776 2.18 -35.53 -16.97
CA ALA A 776 2.35 -36.55 -15.94
C ALA A 776 3.18 -37.73 -16.46
N PHE A 777 4.11 -38.19 -15.63
CA PHE A 777 4.94 -39.36 -15.86
C PHE A 777 4.69 -40.43 -14.79
N GLU A 778 4.68 -41.70 -15.18
CA GLU A 778 4.69 -42.88 -14.31
C GLU A 778 6.13 -43.21 -13.92
N ARG A 779 6.32 -43.48 -12.63
CA ARG A 779 7.59 -43.96 -12.05
C ARG A 779 7.66 -45.47 -12.26
N VAL A 780 8.56 -45.93 -13.14
CA VAL A 780 8.68 -47.35 -13.50
C VAL A 780 9.04 -48.21 -12.30
N ASP A 781 9.91 -47.71 -11.43
CA ASP A 781 10.18 -48.28 -10.11
C ASP A 781 9.97 -47.22 -9.01
N PRO A 782 8.89 -47.33 -8.22
CA PRO A 782 8.61 -46.41 -7.11
C PRO A 782 9.68 -46.42 -5.99
N ALA A 783 10.50 -47.47 -5.89
CA ALA A 783 11.58 -47.57 -4.90
C ALA A 783 12.81 -46.75 -5.31
N VAL A 784 12.99 -46.48 -6.61
CA VAL A 784 14.10 -45.66 -7.12
C VAL A 784 13.65 -44.21 -7.23
N VAL A 785 14.50 -43.29 -6.77
CA VAL A 785 14.31 -41.85 -6.96
C VAL A 785 14.81 -41.49 -8.35
N PRO A 786 13.92 -41.07 -9.27
CA PRO A 786 14.36 -40.67 -10.60
C PRO A 786 15.15 -39.36 -10.50
N VAL A 787 16.35 -39.35 -11.06
CA VAL A 787 17.09 -38.13 -11.40
C VAL A 787 16.98 -37.99 -12.90
N ALA A 788 16.30 -36.94 -13.36
CA ALA A 788 15.99 -36.77 -14.77
C ALA A 788 15.96 -35.29 -15.14
N ALA A 789 16.55 -34.95 -16.28
CA ALA A 789 16.42 -33.65 -16.93
C ALA A 789 15.52 -33.79 -18.16
N PHE A 790 14.63 -32.82 -18.38
CA PHE A 790 13.70 -32.81 -19.51
C PHE A 790 13.92 -31.57 -20.37
N ALA A 791 14.17 -31.77 -21.66
CA ALA A 791 14.04 -30.71 -22.65
C ALA A 791 12.57 -30.35 -22.79
N CYS A 792 12.24 -29.05 -22.64
CA CYS A 792 10.86 -28.57 -22.62
C CYS A 792 10.63 -27.63 -23.81
N THR A 793 9.58 -27.89 -24.58
CA THR A 793 9.16 -27.05 -25.71
C THR A 793 7.67 -26.77 -25.60
N LEU A 794 7.30 -25.49 -25.59
CA LEU A 794 5.92 -25.04 -25.61
C LEU A 794 5.41 -25.13 -27.06
N ARG A 795 4.33 -25.87 -27.31
CA ARG A 795 3.68 -25.99 -28.63
C ARG A 795 2.27 -25.40 -28.55
N PHE A 796 1.89 -24.58 -29.51
CA PHE A 796 0.58 -23.90 -29.52
C PHE A 796 0.19 -23.45 -30.92
N VAL A 797 -1.09 -23.11 -31.09
CA VAL A 797 -1.60 -22.45 -32.30
C VAL A 797 -1.76 -20.96 -31.99
N VAL A 798 -1.07 -20.10 -32.75
CA VAL A 798 -1.16 -18.65 -32.63
C VAL A 798 -2.30 -18.12 -33.49
N LYS A 799 -3.17 -17.29 -32.91
CA LYS A 799 -4.18 -16.50 -33.62
C LYS A 799 -3.99 -15.01 -33.36
N GLU A 800 -4.16 -14.19 -34.39
CA GLU A 800 -4.13 -12.74 -34.25
C GLU A 800 -5.43 -12.25 -33.58
N CYS A 801 -5.31 -11.29 -32.65
CA CYS A 801 -6.45 -10.74 -31.92
C CYS A 801 -6.42 -9.20 -31.88
N ASP A 802 -7.60 -8.57 -31.85
CA ASP A 802 -7.71 -7.11 -31.72
C ASP A 802 -7.37 -6.69 -30.27
N PRO A 803 -6.33 -5.87 -30.03
CA PRO A 803 -5.89 -5.46 -28.70
C PRO A 803 -6.95 -4.73 -27.86
N ALA A 804 -7.99 -4.17 -28.51
CA ALA A 804 -9.07 -3.47 -27.81
C ALA A 804 -10.18 -4.39 -27.31
N THR A 805 -10.39 -5.55 -27.96
CA THR A 805 -11.48 -6.49 -27.64
C THR A 805 -10.98 -7.82 -27.08
N GLY A 806 -9.72 -8.18 -27.36
CA GLY A 806 -9.14 -9.47 -27.00
C GLY A 806 -9.79 -10.66 -27.72
N ALA A 807 -10.58 -10.42 -28.76
CA ALA A 807 -11.23 -11.46 -29.56
C ALA A 807 -10.34 -11.80 -30.77
N PRO A 808 -10.20 -13.09 -31.12
CA PRO A 808 -9.51 -13.50 -32.34
C PRO A 808 -10.24 -12.97 -33.58
N GLU A 809 -9.50 -12.67 -34.65
CA GLU A 809 -10.10 -12.19 -35.90
C GLU A 809 -11.01 -13.25 -36.54
N ASP A 810 -12.20 -12.83 -37.01
CA ASP A 810 -13.19 -13.71 -37.63
C ASP A 810 -12.63 -14.36 -38.91
N GLY A 811 -12.29 -15.66 -38.85
CA GLY A 811 -11.79 -16.45 -39.98
C GLY A 811 -10.29 -16.74 -39.96
N ASP A 812 -9.58 -16.40 -38.87
CA ASP A 812 -8.20 -16.84 -38.64
C ASP A 812 -8.17 -18.25 -38.03
N ASP A 813 -7.75 -19.23 -38.83
CA ASP A 813 -7.55 -20.61 -38.38
C ASP A 813 -6.27 -20.77 -37.52
N GLY A 814 -5.43 -19.74 -37.45
CA GLY A 814 -4.14 -19.73 -36.75
C GLY A 814 -3.07 -20.58 -37.43
N PHE A 815 -1.84 -20.52 -36.92
CA PHE A 815 -0.76 -21.42 -37.32
C PHE A 815 -0.03 -22.01 -36.11
N GLU A 816 0.50 -23.23 -36.26
CA GLU A 816 1.28 -23.91 -35.22
C GLU A 816 2.65 -23.25 -35.07
N ASP A 817 3.04 -22.99 -33.82
CA ASP A 817 4.34 -22.44 -33.45
C ASP A 817 4.92 -23.16 -32.22
N GLU A 818 6.24 -23.08 -32.07
CA GLU A 818 6.98 -23.72 -30.98
C GLU A 818 7.93 -22.73 -30.29
N TYR A 819 7.97 -22.76 -28.96
CA TYR A 819 8.86 -21.93 -28.15
C TYR A 819 9.70 -22.79 -27.20
N SER A 820 11.02 -22.68 -27.32
CA SER A 820 11.96 -23.43 -26.49
C SER A 820 12.01 -22.88 -25.06
N LEU A 821 11.90 -23.76 -24.07
CA LEU A 821 11.98 -23.42 -22.65
C LEU A 821 13.30 -23.92 -22.04
N GLU A 822 13.68 -23.39 -20.87
CA GLU A 822 14.73 -24.00 -20.07
C GLU A 822 14.34 -25.43 -19.61
N PRO A 823 15.32 -26.33 -19.41
CA PRO A 823 15.02 -27.70 -19.02
C PRO A 823 14.39 -27.77 -17.62
N ALA A 824 13.48 -28.74 -17.44
CA ALA A 824 12.89 -29.04 -16.14
C ALA A 824 13.56 -30.28 -15.56
N ASP A 825 14.10 -30.16 -14.34
CA ASP A 825 14.78 -31.27 -13.67
C ASP A 825 13.93 -31.86 -12.54
N VAL A 826 14.07 -33.16 -12.30
CA VAL A 826 13.57 -33.88 -11.13
C VAL A 826 14.74 -34.48 -10.38
N GLY A 827 14.78 -34.27 -9.07
CA GLY A 827 15.78 -34.86 -8.19
C GLY A 827 15.27 -35.09 -6.78
N ALA A 828 16.13 -35.57 -5.88
CA ALA A 828 15.74 -35.96 -4.52
C ALA A 828 15.07 -34.83 -3.70
N ALA A 829 15.43 -33.56 -3.96
CA ALA A 829 14.82 -32.40 -3.32
C ALA A 829 13.30 -32.30 -3.55
N ASP A 830 12.81 -32.77 -4.69
CA ASP A 830 11.37 -32.73 -5.04
C ASP A 830 10.53 -33.73 -4.25
N PHE A 831 11.19 -34.74 -3.67
CA PHE A 831 10.59 -35.77 -2.81
C PHE A 831 10.63 -35.37 -1.33
N MET A 832 11.23 -34.23 -0.99
CA MET A 832 11.37 -33.72 0.37
C MET A 832 10.36 -32.61 0.68
N GLU A 833 9.61 -32.75 1.77
CA GLU A 833 8.79 -31.67 2.32
C GLU A 833 9.56 -30.94 3.44
N PRO A 834 9.85 -29.64 3.32
CA PRO A 834 10.48 -28.88 4.40
C PRO A 834 9.55 -28.83 5.62
N ALA A 835 9.99 -29.43 6.74
CA ALA A 835 9.18 -29.55 7.94
C ALA A 835 10.02 -29.32 9.20
N TYR A 836 9.52 -28.50 10.13
CA TYR A 836 10.16 -28.31 11.42
C TYR A 836 9.86 -29.49 12.35
N LEU A 837 10.90 -30.22 12.78
CA LEU A 837 10.81 -31.34 13.72
C LEU A 837 11.47 -30.96 15.06
N PRO A 838 10.70 -30.64 16.12
CA PRO A 838 11.25 -30.12 17.39
C PRO A 838 12.10 -31.12 18.18
N ASP A 839 11.94 -32.43 17.94
CA ASP A 839 12.71 -33.52 18.57
C ASP A 839 14.00 -33.88 17.79
N ALA A 840 14.27 -33.23 16.65
CA ALA A 840 15.38 -33.55 15.74
C ALA A 840 16.75 -33.61 16.42
N ALA A 841 17.11 -32.55 17.16
CA ALA A 841 18.42 -32.42 17.79
C ALA A 841 18.53 -33.08 19.17
N ALA A 842 17.40 -33.36 19.85
CA ALA A 842 17.37 -33.80 21.25
C ALA A 842 17.07 -35.30 21.43
N GLY A 843 16.63 -36.01 20.39
CA GLY A 843 16.39 -37.45 20.49
C GLY A 843 16.03 -38.19 19.20
N LEU A 844 15.50 -37.51 18.17
CA LEU A 844 15.15 -38.18 16.91
C LEU A 844 16.38 -38.70 16.17
N TRP A 845 17.47 -37.91 16.10
CA TRP A 845 18.73 -38.35 15.51
C TRP A 845 19.25 -39.66 16.14
N ASP A 846 19.21 -39.76 17.47
CA ASP A 846 19.65 -40.95 18.20
C ASP A 846 18.66 -42.11 18.06
N ALA A 847 17.36 -41.82 18.02
CA ALA A 847 16.30 -42.82 17.87
C ALA A 847 16.28 -43.49 16.49
N LEU A 848 16.65 -42.75 15.42
CA LEU A 848 16.78 -43.30 14.06
C LEU A 848 17.94 -44.30 13.96
N GLY A 849 18.93 -44.23 14.86
CA GLY A 849 20.06 -45.15 14.90
C GLY A 849 21.06 -44.94 13.75
N ALA A 850 22.11 -45.77 13.72
CA ALA A 850 23.15 -45.72 12.68
C ALA A 850 22.84 -46.62 11.46
N ASP A 851 21.82 -47.48 11.57
CA ASP A 851 21.47 -48.43 10.51
C ASP A 851 20.82 -47.76 9.28
N SER A 852 20.31 -46.53 9.43
CA SER A 852 19.76 -45.72 8.34
C SER A 852 20.58 -44.45 8.07
N GLU A 853 21.88 -44.45 8.42
CA GLU A 853 22.78 -43.31 8.26
C GLU A 853 23.58 -43.37 6.96
N ALA A 854 23.49 -42.33 6.15
CA ALA A 854 24.38 -42.07 5.01
C ALA A 854 25.26 -40.86 5.32
N VAL A 855 26.58 -40.98 5.09
CA VAL A 855 27.54 -39.90 5.36
C VAL A 855 28.48 -39.72 4.17
N GLU A 856 28.60 -38.48 3.70
CA GLU A 856 29.54 -38.12 2.64
C GLU A 856 30.24 -36.79 2.96
N THR A 857 31.46 -36.62 2.45
CA THR A 857 32.26 -35.41 2.64
C THR A 857 32.54 -34.74 1.31
N PHE A 858 32.10 -33.50 1.17
CA PHE A 858 32.22 -32.68 -0.02
C PHE A 858 33.30 -31.60 0.15
N ALA A 859 34.11 -31.39 -0.88
CA ALA A 859 35.06 -30.29 -0.96
C ALA A 859 34.53 -29.21 -1.92
N LEU A 860 33.89 -28.18 -1.36
CA LEU A 860 33.18 -27.15 -2.10
C LEU A 860 34.06 -25.90 -2.26
N ALA A 861 34.91 -25.90 -3.28
CA ALA A 861 35.89 -24.85 -3.54
C ALA A 861 35.27 -23.49 -3.97
N SER A 862 34.01 -23.48 -4.44
CA SER A 862 33.31 -22.31 -4.98
C SER A 862 32.72 -21.37 -3.92
N PHE A 863 32.67 -21.77 -2.64
CA PHE A 863 32.10 -20.94 -1.58
C PHE A 863 33.18 -20.16 -0.81
N ASP A 864 33.01 -18.84 -0.76
CA ASP A 864 33.87 -17.92 -0.02
C ASP A 864 33.51 -17.82 1.47
N SER A 865 32.34 -18.32 1.87
CA SER A 865 31.86 -18.33 3.25
C SER A 865 31.00 -19.55 3.60
N ILE A 866 30.97 -19.90 4.89
CA ILE A 866 30.09 -20.94 5.42
C ILE A 866 28.61 -20.52 5.34
N GLU A 867 28.32 -19.22 5.47
CA GLU A 867 26.94 -18.70 5.44
C GLU A 867 26.31 -18.89 4.05
N ASP A 868 27.04 -18.55 2.99
CA ASP A 868 26.58 -18.75 1.60
C ASP A 868 26.40 -20.26 1.30
N CYS A 869 27.30 -21.09 1.80
CA CYS A 869 27.21 -22.54 1.67
C CYS A 869 25.96 -23.11 2.38
N LEU A 870 25.64 -22.63 3.59
CA LEU A 870 24.45 -23.06 4.34
C LEU A 870 23.15 -22.66 3.63
N ALA A 871 23.09 -21.45 3.07
CA ALA A 871 21.95 -21.00 2.29
C ALA A 871 21.71 -21.93 1.09
N ARG A 872 22.77 -22.26 0.36
CA ARG A 872 22.66 -23.14 -0.82
C ARG A 872 22.32 -24.59 -0.46
N VAL A 873 22.89 -25.13 0.61
CA VAL A 873 22.56 -26.48 1.10
C VAL A 873 21.10 -26.57 1.54
N CYS A 874 20.58 -25.52 2.20
CA CYS A 874 19.17 -25.46 2.59
C CYS A 874 18.24 -25.52 1.37
N GLU A 875 18.62 -24.85 0.27
CA GLU A 875 17.88 -24.89 -1.00
C GLU A 875 17.97 -26.27 -1.67
N LEU A 876 19.17 -26.83 -1.79
CA LEU A 876 19.41 -28.12 -2.48
C LEU A 876 18.75 -29.30 -1.78
N LEU A 877 18.73 -29.31 -0.44
CA LEU A 877 18.09 -30.39 0.31
C LEU A 877 16.57 -30.24 0.41
N ALA A 878 16.02 -29.05 0.12
CA ALA A 878 14.61 -28.71 0.37
C ALA A 878 14.16 -29.04 1.82
N MET A 879 15.02 -28.79 2.80
CA MET A 879 14.76 -29.04 4.23
C MET A 879 14.70 -27.73 5.02
N SER A 880 14.03 -27.75 6.19
CA SER A 880 13.99 -26.60 7.11
C SER A 880 15.13 -26.69 8.12
N PRO A 881 15.82 -25.60 8.47
CA PRO A 881 16.77 -25.61 9.59
C PRO A 881 16.02 -25.90 10.90
N ALA A 882 16.61 -26.72 11.78
CA ALA A 882 16.10 -27.02 13.12
C ALA A 882 16.26 -25.85 14.10
N ASP A 883 17.19 -24.95 13.83
CA ASP A 883 17.34 -23.66 14.51
C ASP A 883 17.63 -22.60 13.43
N PRO A 884 16.76 -21.59 13.24
CA PRO A 884 17.02 -20.51 12.29
C PRO A 884 18.34 -19.76 12.57
N ALA A 885 18.78 -19.71 13.83
CA ALA A 885 20.06 -19.11 14.19
C ALA A 885 21.26 -19.93 13.68
N ALA A 886 21.06 -21.22 13.36
CA ALA A 886 22.09 -22.07 12.78
C ALA A 886 22.42 -21.74 11.33
N LEU A 887 21.62 -20.90 10.64
CA LEU A 887 22.00 -20.37 9.32
C LEU A 887 23.08 -19.28 9.42
N LYS A 888 23.27 -18.68 10.61
CA LYS A 888 24.27 -17.64 10.86
C LYS A 888 25.44 -18.20 11.67
N PRO A 889 26.56 -18.57 11.02
CA PRO A 889 27.68 -19.17 11.72
C PRO A 889 28.31 -18.20 12.73
N ARG A 890 28.45 -18.65 13.99
CA ARG A 890 29.12 -17.85 15.05
C ARG A 890 30.64 -17.79 14.87
N SER A 891 31.20 -18.78 14.18
CA SER A 891 32.62 -18.90 13.88
C SER A 891 32.84 -18.94 12.37
N LYS A 892 33.85 -18.22 11.89
CA LYS A 892 34.22 -18.21 10.46
C LYS A 892 35.00 -19.45 10.03
N ALA A 893 35.46 -20.29 10.97
CA ALA A 893 36.34 -21.42 10.70
C ALA A 893 35.62 -22.77 10.69
N ALA A 894 34.61 -22.96 11.55
CA ALA A 894 33.87 -24.20 11.68
C ALA A 894 32.45 -23.95 12.17
N HIS A 895 31.50 -24.71 11.65
CA HIS A 895 30.09 -24.59 12.02
C HIS A 895 29.38 -25.94 11.88
N GLN A 896 28.28 -26.11 12.61
CA GLN A 896 27.40 -27.26 12.47
C GLN A 896 25.95 -26.78 12.38
N ALA A 897 25.21 -27.30 11.42
CA ALA A 897 23.77 -27.09 11.29
C ALA A 897 23.02 -28.42 11.23
N VAL A 898 21.73 -28.37 11.58
CA VAL A 898 20.81 -29.50 11.50
C VAL A 898 19.60 -29.04 10.71
N PHE A 899 19.22 -29.82 9.71
CA PHE A 899 18.05 -29.62 8.87
C PHE A 899 17.06 -30.76 9.06
N THR A 900 15.78 -30.46 8.92
CA THR A 900 14.65 -31.36 9.15
C THR A 900 13.66 -31.29 8.02
N GLY A 901 13.11 -32.45 7.65
CA GLY A 901 12.14 -32.57 6.58
C GLY A 901 11.35 -33.87 6.71
N LYS A 902 10.39 -34.05 5.81
CA LYS A 902 9.68 -35.30 5.64
C LYS A 902 9.84 -35.82 4.22
N TRP A 903 10.47 -36.98 4.08
CA TRP A 903 10.55 -37.69 2.81
C TRP A 903 9.16 -38.20 2.42
N LEU A 904 8.75 -37.94 1.17
CA LEU A 904 7.43 -38.24 0.63
C LEU A 904 6.27 -37.73 1.51
N GLY A 905 6.50 -36.64 2.26
CA GLY A 905 5.54 -36.05 3.21
C GLY A 905 5.24 -36.92 4.44
N ARG A 906 5.92 -38.07 4.60
CA ARG A 906 5.62 -39.09 5.63
C ARG A 906 6.81 -39.37 6.55
N ALA A 907 7.92 -39.86 5.98
CA ALA A 907 9.05 -40.37 6.75
C ALA A 907 9.89 -39.21 7.28
N ARG A 908 10.14 -39.18 8.60
CA ARG A 908 10.92 -38.12 9.23
C ARG A 908 12.39 -38.25 8.87
N THR A 909 12.97 -37.19 8.32
CA THR A 909 14.36 -37.16 7.86
C THR A 909 15.11 -36.00 8.53
N VAL A 910 16.31 -36.28 9.00
CA VAL A 910 17.19 -35.32 9.66
C VAL A 910 18.54 -35.34 8.94
N ALA A 911 19.03 -34.16 8.58
CA ALA A 911 20.34 -33.97 7.97
C ALA A 911 21.22 -33.11 8.89
N ARG A 912 22.43 -33.56 9.16
CA ARG A 912 23.43 -32.85 9.97
C ARG A 912 24.60 -32.49 9.09
N THR A 913 24.92 -31.20 9.01
CA THR A 913 26.09 -30.71 8.29
C THR A 913 27.15 -30.23 9.27
N ARG A 914 28.39 -30.65 9.07
CA ARG A 914 29.57 -30.07 9.71
C ARG A 914 30.43 -29.45 8.63
N MET A 915 30.72 -28.17 8.78
CA MET A 915 31.44 -27.38 7.79
C MET A 915 32.71 -26.82 8.40
N THR A 916 33.80 -26.83 7.64
CA THR A 916 35.03 -26.10 7.94
C THR A 916 35.41 -25.25 6.73
N TYR A 917 35.91 -24.03 6.97
CA TYR A 917 36.34 -23.12 5.92
C TYR A 917 37.84 -22.90 5.97
N GLN A 918 38.48 -23.01 4.81
CA GLN A 918 39.91 -22.71 4.65
C GLN A 918 40.12 -21.79 3.45
N LYS A 919 40.75 -20.64 3.71
CA LYS A 919 41.05 -19.64 2.68
C LYS A 919 41.88 -20.26 1.55
N GLY A 920 41.32 -20.27 0.33
CA GLY A 920 41.93 -20.85 -0.87
C GLY A 920 41.47 -22.28 -1.21
N SER A 921 40.87 -23.01 -0.27
CA SER A 921 40.31 -24.36 -0.49
C SER A 921 38.78 -24.39 -0.43
N GLY A 922 38.13 -23.28 -0.06
CA GLY A 922 36.68 -23.17 0.08
C GLY A 922 36.16 -23.81 1.37
N VAL A 923 34.96 -24.39 1.28
CA VAL A 923 34.27 -25.06 2.40
C VAL A 923 34.38 -26.57 2.25
N THR A 924 34.87 -27.26 3.28
CA THR A 924 34.72 -28.72 3.41
C THR A 924 33.48 -29.02 4.23
N MET A 925 32.57 -29.83 3.72
CA MET A 925 31.31 -30.18 4.36
C MET A 925 31.16 -31.69 4.51
N GLU A 926 31.00 -32.17 5.74
CA GLU A 926 30.51 -33.51 6.05
C GLU A 926 28.98 -33.42 6.20
N LEU A 927 28.23 -34.12 5.34
CA LEU A 927 26.78 -34.26 5.42
C LEU A 927 26.47 -35.67 5.92
N ALA A 928 25.74 -35.77 7.03
CA ALA A 928 25.19 -37.02 7.55
C ALA A 928 23.66 -36.94 7.53
N VAL A 929 22.99 -37.91 6.93
CA VAL A 929 21.53 -37.97 6.83
C VAL A 929 21.02 -39.24 7.49
N ARG A 930 19.98 -39.11 8.30
CA ARG A 930 19.23 -40.22 8.90
C ARG A 930 17.74 -40.05 8.60
N SER A 931 17.09 -41.14 8.22
CA SER A 931 15.67 -41.16 7.88
C SER A 931 15.00 -42.40 8.46
N GLU A 932 13.68 -42.34 8.65
CA GLU A 932 12.86 -43.54 8.96
C GLU A 932 12.83 -44.53 7.78
N ASP A 933 13.15 -44.04 6.59
CA ASP A 933 13.30 -44.80 5.35
C ASP A 933 14.78 -44.80 4.92
N ALA A 934 15.44 -45.95 4.93
CA ALA A 934 16.90 -46.04 4.73
C ALA A 934 17.33 -45.59 3.33
N ASP A 935 16.51 -45.87 2.31
CA ASP A 935 16.81 -45.50 0.92
C ASP A 935 16.77 -43.98 0.71
N ALA A 936 15.99 -43.27 1.55
CA ALA A 936 15.95 -41.80 1.54
C ALA A 936 17.26 -41.17 2.01
N SER A 937 18.00 -41.82 2.92
CA SER A 937 19.27 -41.26 3.41
C SER A 937 20.32 -41.19 2.31
N GLU A 938 20.45 -42.25 1.50
CA GLU A 938 21.39 -42.28 0.37
C GLU A 938 20.98 -41.28 -0.73
N ALA A 939 19.68 -41.23 -1.08
CA ALA A 939 19.17 -40.31 -2.11
C ALA A 939 19.38 -38.84 -1.73
N VAL A 940 19.20 -38.47 -0.46
CA VAL A 940 19.37 -37.09 0.02
C VAL A 940 20.84 -36.69 0.09
N VAL A 941 21.74 -37.61 0.44
CA VAL A 941 23.19 -37.35 0.42
C VAL A 941 23.68 -37.18 -1.03
N GLY A 942 23.25 -38.06 -1.92
CA GLY A 942 23.58 -38.00 -3.35
C GLY A 942 23.06 -36.75 -4.08
N ALA A 943 22.12 -36.00 -3.49
CA ALA A 943 21.61 -34.75 -4.07
C ALA A 943 22.63 -33.60 -4.10
N ILE A 944 23.73 -33.71 -3.33
CA ILE A 944 24.80 -32.72 -3.28
C ILE A 944 25.96 -33.08 -4.21
N ALA A 945 26.13 -34.37 -4.52
CA ALA A 945 27.14 -34.88 -5.45
C ALA A 945 26.82 -34.43 -6.88
#